data_AF-A0AA46T966-F1
#
_entry.id   AF-A0AA46T966-F1
#
_cell.length_a   1.000
_cell.length_b   1.000
_cell.length_c   1.000
_cell.angle_alpha   90.00
_cell.angle_beta   90.00
_cell.angle_gamma   90.00
#
_symmetry.space_group_name_H-M   'P 1'
#
loop_
_entity.id
_entity.type
_entity.pdbx_description
1 polymer ?
#
loop_
_entity_poly.entity_id
_entity_poly.type
_entity_poly.pdbx_seq_one_letter_code
_entity_poly.pdbx_strand_id
1 'polypeptide(L)'
;MFRYKGNTKGNAILQVLTAIAVMSISFYFLSTYVIAQRKQIVKTKNVVNLKFAVNSALDYVVFGIRQKYCFDDNTLLQNTTSCDWKHAGNVERLVMSDEQLQSLQAMVAAGTSIGPYDSLSTLRLDTIQRTLKFPVSSAHPLFPVVNSLKRVVDEMTGKEIPVKGISVTISRPENSGYLPKAGREVYVVAKVSLIDSGGVVIQIGSEPISVTSRLAIYPRELGSFALVLPGDLHMDKDWMASQVKAGDVMFHKYPDKKTIGTSAGMVFKSPVFVNGNIYLAKDTGNASTSNYSATTFADRVYMGNGWILNPDNSPYAPVSQGALPDRFWADSRVFGGFLRGIENDGLRDLGLDVLSGASSGSNGNEYNLNEICANLNLKSTELDSMEASNVKAALQDSSDGNEAYSRYRINLTNYNTFYAQKNALPAPTTYSKSGNAWKEVVNYSVNNNGKLTGAIASVEFGYGDGDEKKTFSMEMTKNGSFSLKPPVLNDQLYSNNKNEIIKQQKIISESSTISRENTAELAVLSSKIQAAQTEVDKVQDKLDIALNREKEPEVVVKPTVTPTATATASATATATATASPTATVSPTISPTATVAPTPTATASPSETVTPPSGGWYSQAEVDKLKAELATAKATLKKWQDQRDALEKADNTNTASIKDAQKVIESLSTYQSAYEKAKNAPPEIAVDLNKVYSWSGKEYKDRIDVEITSDDFQNLIDSKGNRISKFYVRFKMYDGTYYNSQPIRSTADANHLTGFLNFTVDSSGRITRPTMLSATSGTAGTEDDQSADMAARCEEYYNMINSQSFGAANWGVSFSSNTRKSWNFAGVTGSVTTDPILAEKKWTSNDTKFGVFSIVKNCIITKDVTFVTGFYTCDNLTIETRTQPLRIIGTFIIGKNMRVAPEAIKAGIVWSSIYWPQATPELRSRLILAPYTEPTNVAKCDKLPSPIWHPMPSIQETADRMACNVISLRAKADPFKWTAVDPDCGIPPGATQTVPTCKRRIYHYYVVEQAREGAGI
;
A
#
# COMPACT_ATOMS: atom_id res chain seq x y z
N MET A 1 3.91 -83.01 -71.18
CA MET A 1 3.37 -84.18 -71.92
C MET A 1 2.96 -83.72 -73.32
N PHE A 2 3.89 -83.67 -74.28
CA PHE A 2 3.61 -83.72 -75.72
C PHE A 2 4.92 -84.15 -76.41
N ARG A 3 4.93 -85.36 -76.99
CA ARG A 3 5.98 -85.87 -77.90
C ARG A 3 5.64 -85.40 -79.31
N TYR A 4 6.47 -84.58 -79.93
CA TYR A 4 6.35 -84.25 -81.35
C TYR A 4 7.25 -85.18 -82.18
N LYS A 5 6.64 -86.02 -83.01
CA LYS A 5 7.30 -86.80 -84.07
C LYS A 5 7.52 -85.88 -85.27
N GLY A 6 8.72 -85.91 -85.85
CA GLY A 6 9.12 -85.08 -86.98
C GLY A 6 8.39 -85.45 -88.27
N ASN A 7 8.03 -84.40 -89.02
CA ASN A 7 7.86 -84.51 -90.47
C ASN A 7 8.55 -83.29 -91.11
N THR A 8 9.71 -83.56 -91.72
CA THR A 8 10.62 -82.62 -92.37
C THR A 8 10.15 -82.31 -93.78
N LYS A 9 9.49 -81.16 -93.94
CA LYS A 9 9.57 -80.19 -95.06
C LYS A 9 8.45 -79.14 -94.88
N GLY A 10 8.31 -78.64 -93.64
CA GLY A 10 7.43 -77.53 -93.32
C GLY A 10 8.12 -76.22 -93.67
N ASN A 11 7.49 -75.44 -94.54
CA ASN A 11 7.95 -74.17 -95.08
C ASN A 11 8.50 -73.24 -93.97
N ALA A 12 9.82 -73.12 -93.87
CA ALA A 12 10.50 -72.33 -92.82
C ALA A 12 10.01 -70.87 -92.81
N ILE A 13 9.59 -70.34 -93.95
CA ILE A 13 8.99 -69.01 -94.07
C ILE A 13 7.67 -68.92 -93.29
N LEU A 14 6.84 -69.97 -93.31
CA LEU A 14 5.56 -69.99 -92.58
C LEU A 14 5.78 -70.07 -91.07
N GLN A 15 6.79 -70.81 -90.62
CA GLN A 15 7.17 -70.87 -89.20
C GLN A 15 7.73 -69.53 -88.70
N VAL A 16 8.56 -68.86 -89.51
CA VAL A 16 9.08 -67.52 -89.20
C VAL A 16 7.96 -66.49 -89.19
N LEU A 17 7.03 -66.49 -90.15
CA LEU A 17 5.87 -65.60 -90.16
C LEU A 17 4.93 -65.84 -88.97
N THR A 18 4.72 -67.09 -88.58
CA THR A 18 3.91 -67.42 -87.40
C THR A 18 4.61 -66.98 -86.11
N ALA A 19 5.92 -67.17 -86.00
CA ALA A 19 6.71 -66.69 -84.87
C ALA A 19 6.72 -65.16 -84.77
N ILE A 20 6.84 -64.46 -85.91
CA ILE A 20 6.73 -63.00 -85.97
C ILE A 20 5.32 -62.56 -85.55
N ALA A 21 4.26 -63.19 -86.05
CA ALA A 21 2.89 -62.85 -85.68
C ALA A 21 2.63 -63.06 -84.17
N VAL A 22 3.08 -64.18 -83.60
CA VAL A 22 2.95 -64.47 -82.17
C VAL A 22 3.78 -63.51 -81.32
N MET A 23 5.00 -63.16 -81.75
CA MET A 23 5.82 -62.16 -81.07
C MET A 23 5.20 -60.76 -81.17
N SER A 24 4.68 -60.36 -82.32
CA SER A 24 4.00 -59.06 -82.50
C SER A 24 2.75 -58.94 -81.63
N ILE A 25 1.93 -60.00 -81.55
CA ILE A 25 0.76 -60.05 -80.66
C ILE A 25 1.20 -60.00 -79.18
N SER A 26 2.23 -60.77 -78.81
CA SER A 26 2.78 -60.75 -77.45
C SER A 26 3.36 -59.39 -77.07
N PHE A 27 4.07 -58.72 -77.98
CA PHE A 27 4.57 -57.35 -77.79
C PHE A 27 3.44 -56.32 -77.69
N TYR A 28 2.34 -56.49 -78.43
CA TYR A 28 1.15 -55.64 -78.31
C TYR A 28 0.49 -55.77 -76.93
N PHE A 29 0.29 -56.99 -76.43
CA PHE A 29 -0.25 -57.22 -75.09
C PHE A 29 0.73 -56.81 -73.97
N LEU A 30 2.02 -57.07 -74.13
CA LEU A 30 3.03 -56.66 -73.15
C LEU A 30 3.18 -55.13 -73.11
N SER A 31 3.16 -54.45 -74.26
CA SER A 31 3.23 -52.98 -74.30
C SER A 31 1.99 -52.33 -73.70
N THR A 32 0.78 -52.83 -73.98
CA THR A 32 -0.45 -52.35 -73.34
C THR A 32 -0.44 -52.60 -71.83
N TYR A 33 0.05 -53.77 -71.38
CA TYR A 33 0.25 -54.08 -69.95
C TYR A 33 1.29 -53.17 -69.27
N VAL A 34 2.45 -52.96 -69.89
CA VAL A 34 3.52 -52.08 -69.38
C VAL A 34 3.04 -50.62 -69.35
N ILE A 35 2.29 -50.17 -70.35
CA ILE A 35 1.67 -48.84 -70.36
C ILE A 35 0.64 -48.71 -69.23
N ALA A 36 -0.20 -49.74 -69.01
CA ALA A 36 -1.18 -49.75 -67.92
C ALA A 36 -0.50 -49.76 -66.54
N GLN A 37 0.54 -50.57 -66.33
CA GLN A 37 1.32 -50.57 -65.09
C GLN A 37 2.06 -49.25 -64.88
N ARG A 38 2.67 -48.69 -65.92
CA ARG A 38 3.31 -47.36 -65.84
C ARG A 38 2.30 -46.29 -65.46
N LYS A 39 1.08 -46.32 -66.01
CA LYS A 39 -0.02 -45.42 -65.61
C LYS A 39 -0.40 -45.62 -64.14
N GLN A 40 -0.49 -46.85 -63.64
CA GLN A 40 -0.77 -47.13 -62.22
C GLN A 40 0.35 -46.69 -61.27
N ILE A 41 1.61 -46.91 -61.64
CA ILE A 41 2.78 -46.50 -60.85
C ILE A 41 2.87 -44.97 -60.79
N VAL A 42 2.68 -44.28 -61.92
CA VAL A 42 2.67 -42.81 -61.98
C VAL A 42 1.49 -42.24 -61.18
N LYS A 43 0.30 -42.86 -61.26
CA LYS A 43 -0.87 -42.52 -60.44
C LYS A 43 -0.57 -42.62 -58.94
N THR A 44 -0.02 -43.76 -58.53
CA THR A 44 0.32 -44.02 -57.12
C THR A 44 1.40 -43.04 -56.62
N LYS A 45 2.43 -42.77 -57.43
CA LYS A 45 3.50 -41.83 -57.09
C LYS A 45 2.98 -40.39 -56.93
N ASN A 46 2.11 -39.93 -57.82
CA ASN A 46 1.53 -38.58 -57.76
C ASN A 46 0.64 -38.41 -56.53
N VAL A 47 -0.24 -39.37 -56.26
CA VAL A 47 -1.11 -39.37 -55.06
C VAL A 47 -0.28 -39.38 -53.78
N VAL A 48 0.74 -40.24 -53.68
CA VAL A 48 1.60 -40.33 -52.50
C VAL A 48 2.33 -39.02 -52.26
N ASN A 49 2.86 -38.37 -53.30
CA ASN A 49 3.52 -37.07 -53.17
C ASN A 49 2.56 -35.97 -52.72
N LEU A 50 1.31 -35.96 -53.21
CA LEU A 50 0.30 -35.00 -52.79
C LEU A 50 -0.13 -35.20 -51.34
N LYS A 51 -0.35 -36.46 -50.94
CA LYS A 51 -0.65 -36.81 -49.54
C LYS A 51 0.50 -36.42 -48.62
N PHE A 52 1.73 -36.72 -49.02
CA PHE A 52 2.94 -36.35 -48.27
C PHE A 52 3.03 -34.83 -48.11
N ALA A 53 2.69 -34.08 -49.16
CA ALA A 53 2.75 -32.63 -49.13
C ALA A 53 1.73 -31.98 -48.20
N VAL A 54 0.48 -32.42 -48.29
CA VAL A 54 -0.60 -31.90 -47.45
C VAL A 54 -0.40 -32.29 -45.99
N ASN A 55 0.09 -33.50 -45.70
CA ASN A 55 0.47 -33.90 -44.34
C ASN A 55 1.67 -33.09 -43.80
N SER A 56 2.72 -32.90 -44.60
CA SER A 56 3.88 -32.09 -44.19
C SER A 56 3.49 -30.65 -43.90
N ALA A 57 2.60 -30.07 -44.72
CA ALA A 57 2.07 -28.74 -44.51
C ALA A 57 1.18 -28.67 -43.25
N LEU A 58 0.36 -29.69 -42.98
CA LEU A 58 -0.39 -29.78 -41.73
C LEU A 58 0.52 -29.89 -40.51
N ASP A 59 1.56 -30.72 -40.55
CA ASP A 59 2.53 -30.85 -39.46
C ASP A 59 3.23 -29.51 -39.18
N TYR A 60 3.53 -28.75 -40.24
CA TYR A 60 4.06 -27.39 -40.12
C TYR A 60 3.05 -26.40 -39.50
N VAL A 61 1.76 -26.51 -39.84
CA VAL A 61 0.67 -25.73 -39.22
C VAL A 61 0.51 -26.09 -37.74
N VAL A 62 0.47 -27.38 -37.40
CA VAL A 62 0.39 -27.85 -36.01
C VAL A 62 1.59 -27.37 -35.21
N PHE A 63 2.78 -27.36 -35.81
CA PHE A 63 3.98 -26.77 -35.21
C PHE A 63 3.81 -25.26 -34.98
N GLY A 64 3.30 -24.50 -35.96
CA GLY A 64 2.99 -23.08 -35.78
C GLY A 64 1.98 -22.81 -34.66
N ILE A 65 0.95 -23.66 -34.53
CA ILE A 65 -0.01 -23.59 -33.42
C ILE A 65 0.68 -23.85 -32.08
N ARG A 66 1.55 -24.85 -31.98
CA ARG A 66 2.35 -25.13 -30.76
C ARG A 66 3.22 -23.94 -30.36
N GLN A 67 3.85 -23.31 -31.34
CA GLN A 67 4.80 -22.21 -31.14
C GLN A 67 4.12 -20.83 -31.06
N LYS A 68 2.78 -20.75 -31.05
CA LYS A 68 2.01 -19.49 -31.00
C LYS A 68 2.34 -18.49 -32.12
N TYR A 69 2.75 -18.98 -33.28
CA TYR A 69 3.14 -18.11 -34.38
C TYR A 69 1.96 -17.34 -34.97
N CYS A 70 2.27 -16.20 -35.59
CA CYS A 70 1.32 -15.51 -36.43
C CYS A 70 1.33 -16.12 -37.83
N PHE A 71 0.13 -16.51 -38.30
CA PHE A 71 -0.05 -17.02 -39.65
C PHE A 71 -0.26 -15.88 -40.64
N ASP A 72 0.61 -15.85 -41.66
CA ASP A 72 0.60 -14.85 -42.72
C ASP A 72 0.47 -15.47 -44.11
N ASP A 73 -0.02 -14.67 -45.05
CA ASP A 73 -0.04 -15.06 -46.44
C ASP A 73 1.38 -15.13 -47.00
N ASN A 74 1.62 -16.15 -47.83
CA ASN A 74 2.89 -16.44 -48.51
C ASN A 74 4.07 -16.90 -47.65
N THR A 75 4.07 -16.68 -46.33
CA THR A 75 5.10 -17.22 -45.42
C THR A 75 4.57 -18.35 -44.52
N LEU A 76 3.24 -18.43 -44.35
CA LEU A 76 2.51 -19.25 -43.37
C LEU A 76 2.88 -19.02 -41.92
N LEU A 77 4.14 -18.78 -41.58
CA LEU A 77 4.60 -18.52 -40.21
C LEU A 77 5.53 -17.31 -40.24
N GLN A 78 5.24 -16.30 -39.42
CA GLN A 78 6.21 -15.27 -39.03
C GLN A 78 6.44 -15.33 -37.53
N ASN A 79 7.72 -15.37 -37.14
CA ASN A 79 8.15 -15.09 -35.78
C ASN A 79 8.67 -13.63 -35.74
N THR A 80 7.75 -12.67 -35.83
CA THR A 80 8.07 -11.24 -35.86
C THR A 80 7.41 -10.50 -34.69
N THR A 81 7.98 -9.36 -34.33
CA THR A 81 7.47 -8.42 -33.32
C THR A 81 6.10 -7.83 -33.64
N SER A 82 5.54 -8.09 -34.83
CA SER A 82 4.21 -7.65 -35.28
C SER A 82 3.07 -8.63 -34.96
N CYS A 83 3.33 -9.70 -34.18
CA CYS A 83 2.31 -10.65 -33.76
C CYS A 83 1.51 -10.13 -32.54
N ASP A 84 0.82 -9.00 -32.71
CA ASP A 84 0.03 -8.32 -31.68
C ASP A 84 -1.46 -8.74 -31.70
N TRP A 85 -2.30 -8.05 -30.91
CA TRP A 85 -3.74 -8.33 -30.85
C TRP A 85 -4.53 -7.83 -32.07
N LYS A 86 -3.93 -7.06 -32.97
CA LYS A 86 -4.54 -6.68 -34.26
C LYS A 86 -4.29 -7.73 -35.32
N HIS A 87 -3.18 -8.46 -35.23
CA HIS A 87 -2.79 -9.44 -36.23
C HIS A 87 -3.86 -10.54 -36.43
N ALA A 88 -4.47 -10.59 -37.61
CA ALA A 88 -5.58 -11.49 -37.93
C ALA A 88 -5.18 -12.98 -38.00
N GLY A 89 -3.89 -13.28 -37.88
CA GLY A 89 -3.33 -14.63 -37.90
C GLY A 89 -2.75 -15.08 -36.56
N ASN A 90 -2.99 -14.31 -35.50
CA ASN A 90 -2.44 -14.61 -34.18
C ASN A 90 -3.13 -15.83 -33.55
N VAL A 91 -2.37 -16.91 -33.37
CA VAL A 91 -2.86 -18.16 -32.75
C VAL A 91 -3.34 -17.94 -31.33
N GLU A 92 -2.69 -17.07 -30.55
CA GLU A 92 -3.09 -16.80 -29.16
C GLU A 92 -4.53 -16.26 -29.09
N ARG A 93 -4.95 -15.45 -30.08
CA ARG A 93 -6.33 -14.99 -30.22
C ARG A 93 -7.30 -16.12 -30.57
N LEU A 94 -6.88 -17.13 -31.33
CA LEU A 94 -7.71 -18.28 -31.71
C LEU A 94 -7.89 -19.27 -30.53
N VAL A 95 -6.82 -19.49 -29.77
CA VAL A 95 -6.79 -20.49 -28.69
C VAL A 95 -7.17 -19.91 -27.33
N MET A 96 -7.62 -18.66 -27.30
CA MET A 96 -8.07 -17.97 -26.09
C MET A 96 -9.38 -18.60 -25.55
N SER A 97 -9.35 -19.02 -24.29
CA SER A 97 -10.54 -19.52 -23.58
C SER A 97 -11.52 -18.38 -23.25
N ASP A 98 -12.78 -18.73 -22.96
CA ASP A 98 -13.82 -17.76 -22.59
C ASP A 98 -13.45 -16.96 -21.33
N GLU A 99 -12.84 -17.62 -20.33
CA GLU A 99 -12.36 -16.98 -19.10
C GLU A 99 -11.29 -15.92 -19.36
N GLN A 100 -10.35 -16.22 -20.27
CA GLN A 100 -9.28 -15.28 -20.64
C GLN A 100 -9.83 -14.06 -21.37
N LEU A 101 -10.78 -14.29 -22.28
CA LEU A 101 -11.44 -13.21 -23.02
C LEU A 101 -12.17 -12.27 -22.06
N GLN A 102 -12.95 -12.81 -21.12
CA GLN A 102 -13.64 -12.02 -20.09
C GLN A 102 -12.65 -11.25 -19.21
N SER A 103 -11.54 -11.89 -18.83
CA SER A 103 -10.49 -11.24 -18.05
C SER A 103 -9.84 -10.07 -18.81
N LEU A 104 -9.56 -10.21 -20.10
CA LEU A 104 -9.02 -9.15 -20.95
C LEU A 104 -10.02 -7.99 -21.08
N GLN A 105 -11.29 -8.30 -21.31
CA GLN A 105 -12.36 -7.30 -21.38
C GLN A 105 -12.47 -6.50 -20.08
N ALA A 106 -12.40 -7.17 -18.93
CA ALA A 106 -12.43 -6.53 -17.61
C ALA A 106 -11.21 -5.62 -17.39
N MET A 107 -10.01 -6.05 -17.79
CA MET A 107 -8.79 -5.22 -17.67
C MET A 107 -8.86 -3.97 -18.56
N VAL A 108 -9.33 -4.10 -19.80
CA VAL A 108 -9.52 -2.95 -20.69
C VAL A 108 -10.58 -2.00 -20.14
N ALA A 109 -11.69 -2.52 -19.60
CA ALA A 109 -12.71 -1.71 -18.94
C ALA A 109 -12.17 -0.97 -17.71
N ALA A 110 -11.18 -1.54 -17.01
CA ALA A 110 -10.45 -0.92 -15.90
C ALA A 110 -9.33 0.04 -16.36
N GLY A 111 -9.20 0.35 -17.66
CA GLY A 111 -8.19 1.26 -18.20
C GLY A 111 -6.79 0.67 -18.34
N THR A 112 -6.63 -0.65 -18.20
CA THR A 112 -5.33 -1.32 -18.36
C THR A 112 -5.01 -1.52 -19.84
N SER A 113 -3.84 -1.06 -20.28
CA SER A 113 -3.36 -1.32 -21.65
C SER A 113 -2.96 -2.78 -21.82
N ILE A 114 -3.56 -3.45 -22.80
CA ILE A 114 -3.20 -4.81 -23.23
C ILE A 114 -2.34 -4.81 -24.50
N GLY A 115 -1.92 -3.65 -25.00
CA GLY A 115 -1.30 -3.47 -26.32
C GLY A 115 -2.32 -3.07 -27.40
N PRO A 116 -1.89 -2.93 -28.67
CA PRO A 116 -2.78 -2.52 -29.75
C PRO A 116 -3.79 -3.64 -30.08
N TYR A 117 -5.09 -3.32 -30.08
CA TYR A 117 -6.20 -4.17 -30.52
C TYR A 117 -7.20 -3.33 -31.33
N ASP A 118 -8.06 -3.98 -32.13
CA ASP A 118 -9.07 -3.27 -32.95
C ASP A 118 -10.35 -2.99 -32.16
N SER A 119 -10.99 -4.04 -31.64
CA SER A 119 -12.15 -3.93 -30.75
C SER A 119 -12.20 -5.08 -29.76
N LEU A 120 -12.89 -4.90 -28.63
CA LEU A 120 -13.10 -5.97 -27.65
C LEU A 120 -13.93 -7.15 -28.18
N SER A 121 -14.80 -6.91 -29.18
CA SER A 121 -15.59 -7.95 -29.83
C SER A 121 -14.77 -8.80 -30.80
N THR A 122 -13.67 -8.26 -31.33
CA THR A 122 -12.77 -8.94 -32.26
C THR A 122 -11.52 -9.49 -31.60
N LEU A 123 -11.35 -9.31 -30.29
CA LEU A 123 -10.14 -9.70 -29.57
C LEU A 123 -9.83 -11.20 -29.73
N ARG A 124 -10.86 -12.04 -29.66
CA ARG A 124 -10.77 -13.47 -29.95
C ARG A 124 -11.08 -13.75 -31.42
N LEU A 125 -10.29 -14.61 -32.05
CA LEU A 125 -10.54 -15.09 -33.40
C LEU A 125 -11.33 -16.40 -33.36
N ASP A 126 -12.29 -16.55 -34.26
CA ASP A 126 -12.98 -17.84 -34.48
C ASP A 126 -12.32 -18.66 -35.57
N THR A 127 -11.66 -18.00 -36.54
CA THR A 127 -11.00 -18.65 -37.67
C THR A 127 -9.77 -17.85 -38.13
N ILE A 128 -8.71 -18.56 -38.50
CA ILE A 128 -7.53 -18.08 -39.21
C ILE A 128 -7.51 -18.76 -40.57
N GLN A 129 -7.51 -17.99 -41.66
CA GLN A 129 -7.42 -18.53 -43.02
C GLN A 129 -6.28 -17.86 -43.76
N ARG A 130 -5.30 -18.64 -44.24
CA ARG A 130 -4.11 -18.14 -44.94
C ARG A 130 -3.75 -18.99 -46.14
N THR A 131 -3.04 -18.38 -47.08
CA THR A 131 -2.61 -19.05 -48.30
C THR A 131 -1.11 -18.92 -48.52
N LEU A 132 -0.44 -20.06 -48.66
CA LEU A 132 0.94 -20.15 -49.14
C LEU A 132 0.95 -20.22 -50.66
N LYS A 133 1.32 -19.13 -51.34
CA LYS A 133 1.46 -19.13 -52.80
C LYS A 133 2.81 -19.70 -53.21
N PHE A 134 2.84 -20.41 -54.33
CA PHE A 134 4.05 -20.95 -54.94
C PHE A 134 4.56 -20.01 -56.04
N PRO A 135 5.89 -19.98 -56.31
CA PRO A 135 6.95 -20.72 -55.62
C PRO A 135 7.30 -20.15 -54.24
N VAL A 136 7.75 -21.00 -53.33
CA VAL A 136 8.28 -20.58 -52.02
C VAL A 136 9.80 -20.45 -52.07
N SER A 137 10.37 -19.61 -51.19
CA SER A 137 11.83 -19.46 -51.06
C SER A 137 12.50 -20.78 -50.70
N SER A 138 13.74 -21.01 -51.15
CA SER A 138 14.55 -22.19 -50.80
C SER A 138 14.82 -22.31 -49.29
N ALA A 139 14.74 -21.20 -48.55
CA ALA A 139 14.86 -21.16 -47.10
C ALA A 139 13.56 -21.60 -46.37
N HIS A 140 12.42 -21.70 -47.07
CA HIS A 140 11.15 -22.06 -46.44
C HIS A 140 11.15 -23.56 -46.06
N PRO A 141 10.72 -23.96 -44.85
CA PRO A 141 10.76 -25.36 -44.41
C PRO A 141 9.98 -26.34 -45.32
N LEU A 142 8.89 -25.87 -45.93
CA LEU A 142 8.13 -26.64 -46.91
C LEU A 142 8.71 -26.66 -48.34
N PHE A 143 9.82 -25.95 -48.62
CA PHE A 143 10.39 -25.88 -49.97
C PHE A 143 10.71 -27.26 -50.60
N PRO A 144 11.36 -28.21 -49.91
CA PRO A 144 11.68 -29.51 -50.51
C PRO A 144 10.42 -30.26 -50.98
N VAL A 145 9.34 -30.11 -50.21
CA VAL A 145 8.05 -30.73 -50.45
C VAL A 145 7.33 -30.02 -51.59
N VAL A 146 7.19 -28.70 -51.50
CA VAL A 146 6.47 -27.86 -52.46
C VAL A 146 7.12 -27.86 -53.85
N ASN A 147 8.46 -27.84 -53.92
CA ASN A 147 9.19 -27.84 -55.19
C ASN A 147 8.93 -29.11 -56.01
N SER A 148 8.56 -30.22 -55.36
CA SER A 148 8.20 -31.48 -56.02
C SER A 148 6.77 -31.50 -56.58
N LEU A 149 5.90 -30.55 -56.20
CA LEU A 149 4.47 -30.52 -56.51
C LEU A 149 4.09 -29.72 -57.77
N LYS A 150 5.08 -29.29 -58.57
CA LYS A 150 4.87 -28.35 -59.69
C LYS A 150 3.85 -28.80 -60.74
N ARG A 151 3.48 -30.09 -60.79
CA ARG A 151 2.52 -30.63 -61.76
C ARG A 151 1.67 -31.74 -61.12
N VAL A 152 0.35 -31.55 -61.12
CA VAL A 152 -0.64 -32.60 -60.82
C VAL A 152 -1.39 -32.91 -62.10
N VAL A 153 -1.63 -34.17 -62.42
CA VAL A 153 -2.37 -34.57 -63.62
C VAL A 153 -3.74 -35.06 -63.18
N ASP A 154 -4.81 -34.47 -63.72
CA ASP A 154 -6.19 -34.93 -63.55
C ASP A 154 -6.34 -36.32 -64.18
N GLU A 155 -6.84 -37.28 -63.40
CA GLU A 155 -6.96 -38.68 -63.80
C GLU A 155 -8.03 -38.92 -64.87
N MET A 156 -9.09 -38.10 -64.90
CA MET A 156 -10.21 -38.26 -65.84
C MET A 156 -9.93 -37.54 -67.15
N THR A 157 -9.31 -36.37 -67.10
CA THR A 157 -9.11 -35.52 -68.28
C THR A 157 -7.69 -35.58 -68.84
N GLY A 158 -6.73 -36.11 -68.08
CA GLY A 158 -5.31 -36.13 -68.43
C GLY A 158 -4.66 -34.74 -68.44
N LYS A 159 -5.39 -33.71 -67.99
CA LYS A 159 -4.96 -32.31 -68.01
C LYS A 159 -4.07 -32.01 -66.81
N GLU A 160 -2.95 -31.32 -67.04
CA GLU A 160 -2.12 -30.81 -65.95
C GLU A 160 -2.87 -29.69 -65.21
N ILE A 161 -3.13 -29.90 -63.92
CA ILE A 161 -3.64 -28.90 -62.98
C ILE A 161 -2.42 -28.26 -62.29
N PRO A 162 -2.15 -26.96 -62.50
CA PRO A 162 -1.07 -26.27 -61.82
C PRO A 162 -1.46 -26.02 -60.36
N VAL A 163 -0.68 -26.59 -59.43
CA VAL A 163 -0.81 -26.28 -58.00
C VAL A 163 -0.22 -24.90 -57.74
N LYS A 164 -1.07 -23.93 -57.37
CA LYS A 164 -0.64 -22.54 -57.15
C LYS A 164 -0.33 -22.24 -55.68
N GLY A 165 -0.81 -23.09 -54.77
CA GLY A 165 -0.52 -22.91 -53.35
C GLY A 165 -1.17 -23.92 -52.43
N ILE A 166 -0.99 -23.66 -51.14
CA ILE A 166 -1.62 -24.38 -50.03
C ILE A 166 -2.53 -23.39 -49.29
N SER A 167 -3.80 -23.74 -49.13
CA SER A 167 -4.73 -23.04 -48.25
C SER A 167 -4.76 -23.69 -46.88
N VAL A 168 -4.65 -22.89 -45.84
CA VAL A 168 -4.70 -23.29 -44.43
C VAL A 168 -5.89 -22.60 -43.79
N THR A 169 -6.76 -23.38 -43.15
CA THR A 169 -7.88 -22.88 -42.35
C THR A 169 -7.78 -23.49 -40.96
N ILE A 170 -7.71 -22.65 -39.94
CA ILE A 170 -7.66 -23.06 -38.53
C ILE A 170 -8.87 -22.44 -37.85
N SER A 171 -9.82 -23.23 -37.36
CA SER A 171 -11.06 -22.72 -36.80
C SER A 171 -11.43 -23.39 -35.49
N ARG A 172 -12.18 -22.67 -34.65
CA ARG A 172 -12.83 -23.24 -33.47
C ARG A 172 -14.12 -23.94 -33.93
N PRO A 173 -14.42 -25.17 -33.49
CA PRO A 173 -15.66 -25.82 -33.87
C PRO A 173 -16.86 -25.06 -33.27
N GLU A 174 -17.92 -24.90 -34.06
CA GLU A 174 -19.15 -24.16 -33.69
C GLU A 174 -19.81 -24.71 -32.41
N ASN A 175 -19.65 -26.01 -32.15
CA ASN A 175 -20.19 -26.70 -30.97
C ASN A 175 -19.14 -26.98 -29.88
N SER A 176 -18.01 -26.25 -29.87
CA SER A 176 -16.93 -26.45 -28.89
C SER A 176 -17.38 -26.26 -27.42
N GLY A 177 -18.50 -25.57 -27.17
CA GLY A 177 -19.12 -25.46 -25.86
C GLY A 177 -19.72 -26.75 -25.32
N TYR A 178 -20.09 -27.70 -26.18
CA TYR A 178 -20.68 -29.00 -25.82
C TYR A 178 -19.66 -30.13 -25.71
N LEU A 179 -18.42 -29.89 -26.12
CA LEU A 179 -17.36 -30.87 -25.91
C LEU A 179 -17.03 -30.93 -24.41
N PRO A 180 -16.93 -32.13 -23.82
CA PRO A 180 -16.61 -32.27 -22.41
C PRO A 180 -15.22 -31.67 -22.12
N LYS A 181 -15.20 -30.57 -21.36
CA LYS A 181 -13.98 -29.90 -20.90
C LYS A 181 -13.65 -30.38 -19.48
N ALA A 182 -12.38 -30.68 -19.22
CA ALA A 182 -11.88 -31.01 -17.88
C ALA A 182 -11.25 -29.79 -17.17
N GLY A 183 -11.16 -28.65 -17.86
CA GLY A 183 -10.63 -27.39 -17.39
C GLY A 183 -10.68 -26.31 -18.47
N ARG A 184 -9.52 -25.70 -18.77
CA ARG A 184 -9.38 -24.56 -19.70
C ARG A 184 -9.06 -25.00 -21.13
N GLU A 185 -9.52 -26.17 -21.55
CA GLU A 185 -9.20 -26.69 -22.87
C GLU A 185 -9.85 -25.89 -24.00
N VAL A 186 -9.14 -25.77 -25.11
CA VAL A 186 -9.66 -25.20 -26.35
C VAL A 186 -9.50 -26.22 -27.48
N TYR A 187 -10.57 -26.47 -28.21
CA TYR A 187 -10.57 -27.34 -29.38
C TYR A 187 -10.43 -26.53 -30.65
N VAL A 188 -9.59 -27.00 -31.55
CA VAL A 188 -9.27 -26.32 -32.82
C VAL A 188 -9.24 -27.36 -33.93
N VAL A 189 -9.75 -26.98 -35.11
CA VAL A 189 -9.68 -27.78 -36.33
C VAL A 189 -8.73 -27.11 -37.30
N ALA A 190 -7.64 -27.76 -37.66
CA ALA A 190 -6.69 -27.29 -38.65
C ALA A 190 -6.89 -28.07 -39.95
N LYS A 191 -7.30 -27.39 -41.01
CA LYS A 191 -7.49 -27.94 -42.36
C LYS A 191 -6.46 -27.37 -43.31
N VAL A 192 -5.80 -28.23 -44.06
CA VAL A 192 -4.84 -27.86 -45.11
C VAL A 192 -5.30 -28.45 -46.43
N SER A 193 -5.37 -27.64 -47.48
CA SER A 193 -5.85 -28.03 -48.81
C SER A 193 -4.92 -27.50 -49.91
N LEU A 194 -4.76 -28.26 -51.00
CA LEU A 194 -4.08 -27.75 -52.20
C LEU A 194 -5.05 -26.93 -53.05
N ILE A 195 -4.58 -25.79 -53.56
CA ILE A 195 -5.41 -24.90 -54.39
C ILE A 195 -4.83 -24.69 -55.78
N ASP A 196 -5.73 -24.50 -56.74
CA ASP A 196 -5.42 -24.23 -58.14
C ASP A 196 -5.20 -22.73 -58.44
N SER A 197 -5.13 -22.38 -59.73
CA SER A 197 -4.94 -21.00 -60.16
C SER A 197 -6.05 -20.02 -59.77
N GLY A 198 -7.28 -20.52 -59.61
CA GLY A 198 -8.46 -19.79 -59.20
C GLY A 198 -8.69 -19.77 -57.68
N GLY A 199 -7.79 -20.40 -56.90
CA GLY A 199 -7.94 -20.52 -55.45
C GLY A 199 -8.94 -21.60 -55.01
N VAL A 200 -9.37 -22.46 -55.94
CA VAL A 200 -10.30 -23.56 -55.68
C VAL A 200 -9.51 -24.77 -55.18
N VAL A 201 -10.04 -25.49 -54.20
CA VAL A 201 -9.42 -26.71 -53.69
C VAL A 201 -9.37 -27.76 -54.80
N ILE A 202 -8.17 -28.26 -55.09
CA ILE A 202 -7.96 -29.28 -56.11
C ILE A 202 -8.66 -30.57 -55.66
N GLN A 203 -9.47 -31.12 -56.56
CA GLN A 203 -10.16 -32.41 -56.35
C GLN A 203 -9.51 -33.48 -57.23
N ILE A 204 -9.40 -34.70 -56.72
CA ILE A 204 -9.07 -35.90 -57.52
C ILE A 204 -10.27 -36.83 -57.45
N GLY A 205 -10.98 -36.98 -58.57
CA GLY A 205 -12.32 -37.56 -58.56
C GLY A 205 -13.30 -36.65 -57.83
N SER A 206 -14.07 -37.18 -56.88
CA SER A 206 -14.99 -36.42 -56.03
C SER A 206 -14.37 -35.94 -54.71
N GLU A 207 -13.14 -36.35 -54.41
CA GLU A 207 -12.51 -36.10 -53.11
C GLU A 207 -11.60 -34.87 -53.16
N PRO A 208 -11.76 -33.89 -52.25
CA PRO A 208 -10.87 -32.75 -52.14
C PRO A 208 -9.52 -33.18 -51.56
N ILE A 209 -8.42 -32.70 -52.16
CA ILE A 209 -7.06 -32.93 -51.65
C ILE A 209 -6.81 -32.03 -50.44
N SER A 210 -7.30 -32.51 -49.30
CA SER A 210 -7.21 -31.86 -48.02
C SER A 210 -6.98 -32.85 -46.88
N VAL A 211 -6.34 -32.36 -45.82
CA VAL A 211 -6.22 -33.03 -44.52
C VAL A 211 -6.77 -32.10 -43.46
N THR A 212 -7.44 -32.69 -42.49
CA THR A 212 -8.02 -32.03 -41.35
C THR A 212 -7.47 -32.69 -40.09
N SER A 213 -6.98 -31.89 -39.16
CA SER A 213 -6.55 -32.32 -37.84
C SER A 213 -7.44 -31.70 -36.79
N ARG A 214 -7.94 -32.52 -35.88
CA ARG A 214 -8.65 -32.08 -34.67
C ARG A 214 -7.67 -32.01 -33.53
N LEU A 215 -7.43 -30.82 -33.04
CA LEU A 215 -6.47 -30.50 -32.01
C LEU A 215 -7.22 -30.15 -30.72
N ALA A 216 -6.75 -30.69 -29.61
CA ALA A 216 -7.14 -30.28 -28.27
C ALA A 216 -5.94 -29.58 -27.62
N ILE A 217 -6.19 -28.36 -27.15
CA ILE A 217 -5.18 -27.49 -26.56
C ILE A 217 -5.43 -27.43 -25.06
N TYR A 218 -4.51 -27.99 -24.29
CA TYR A 218 -4.59 -28.05 -22.84
C TYR A 218 -3.61 -27.07 -22.22
N PRO A 219 -3.93 -26.37 -21.13
CA PRO A 219 -2.91 -25.66 -20.36
C PRO A 219 -1.80 -26.64 -19.95
N ARG A 220 -0.55 -26.24 -20.12
CA ARG A 220 0.59 -27.09 -19.79
C ARG A 220 0.90 -26.95 -18.30
N GLU A 221 0.18 -27.71 -17.49
CA GLU A 221 0.32 -27.62 -16.04
C GLU A 221 1.62 -28.25 -15.56
N LEU A 222 2.24 -27.69 -14.52
CA LEU A 222 3.46 -28.24 -13.94
C LEU A 222 3.28 -29.68 -13.45
N GLY A 223 2.10 -30.03 -12.94
CA GLY A 223 1.74 -31.40 -12.53
C GLY A 223 1.78 -32.45 -13.64
N SER A 224 1.92 -32.03 -14.91
CA SER A 224 2.04 -32.93 -16.06
C SER A 224 3.45 -33.42 -16.34
N PHE A 225 4.46 -32.73 -15.81
CA PHE A 225 5.85 -33.13 -15.92
C PHE A 225 6.23 -34.19 -14.89
N ALA A 226 7.16 -35.07 -15.23
CA ALA A 226 7.85 -35.88 -14.23
C ALA A 226 8.85 -35.03 -13.43
N LEU A 227 9.62 -34.20 -14.14
CA LEU A 227 10.71 -33.42 -13.58
C LEU A 227 10.77 -32.04 -14.24
N VAL A 228 11.00 -31.00 -13.44
CA VAL A 228 11.17 -29.61 -13.87
C VAL A 228 12.48 -29.08 -13.29
N LEU A 229 13.37 -28.63 -14.18
CA LEU A 229 14.73 -28.22 -13.86
C LEU A 229 14.95 -26.73 -14.18
N PRO A 230 15.56 -25.94 -13.28
CA PRO A 230 15.68 -24.48 -13.42
C PRO A 230 16.92 -24.02 -14.18
N GLY A 231 17.94 -24.87 -14.31
CA GLY A 231 19.19 -24.57 -14.99
C GLY A 231 19.46 -25.52 -16.14
N ASP A 232 20.74 -25.78 -16.36
CA ASP A 232 21.22 -26.70 -17.38
C ASP A 232 21.16 -28.16 -16.88
N LEU A 233 20.89 -29.10 -17.80
CA LEU A 233 20.97 -30.53 -17.55
C LEU A 233 22.30 -31.09 -18.09
N HIS A 234 23.15 -31.55 -17.19
CA HIS A 234 24.44 -32.16 -17.50
C HIS A 234 24.34 -33.69 -17.51
N MET A 235 24.51 -34.30 -18.67
CA MET A 235 24.68 -35.74 -18.84
C MET A 235 26.13 -36.09 -19.24
N ASP A 236 27.02 -35.10 -19.21
CA ASP A 236 28.42 -35.14 -19.60
C ASP A 236 29.41 -35.16 -18.41
N LYS A 237 28.90 -35.09 -17.18
CA LYS A 237 29.67 -34.96 -15.94
C LYS A 237 29.44 -36.12 -14.98
N ASP A 238 30.35 -36.26 -14.03
CA ASP A 238 30.16 -37.15 -12.88
C ASP A 238 29.24 -36.46 -11.84
N TRP A 239 28.42 -37.22 -11.12
CA TRP A 239 27.53 -36.70 -10.07
C TRP A 239 28.29 -36.07 -8.89
N MET A 240 29.57 -36.40 -8.72
CA MET A 240 30.46 -35.83 -7.70
C MET A 240 31.27 -34.62 -8.19
N ALA A 241 31.07 -34.15 -9.42
CA ALA A 241 31.79 -32.97 -9.92
C ALA A 241 31.47 -31.75 -9.02
N SER A 242 32.51 -31.13 -8.47
CA SER A 242 32.39 -30.21 -7.33
C SER A 242 31.85 -28.81 -7.66
N GLN A 243 31.48 -28.52 -8.92
CA GLN A 243 30.94 -27.23 -9.33
C GLN A 243 29.90 -27.36 -10.44
N VAL A 244 28.63 -27.18 -10.07
CA VAL A 244 27.53 -26.86 -10.97
C VAL A 244 26.92 -25.54 -10.50
N LYS A 245 26.48 -24.70 -11.44
CA LYS A 245 25.83 -23.44 -11.06
C LYS A 245 24.53 -23.77 -10.35
N ALA A 246 24.06 -22.84 -9.51
CA ALA A 246 22.80 -23.02 -8.83
C ALA A 246 21.67 -23.27 -9.84
N GLY A 247 20.95 -24.37 -9.67
CA GLY A 247 19.88 -24.80 -10.56
C GLY A 247 20.29 -25.80 -11.66
N ASP A 248 21.58 -25.98 -11.91
CA ASP A 248 22.05 -27.01 -12.84
C ASP A 248 21.92 -28.39 -12.19
N VAL A 249 21.55 -29.39 -12.99
CA VAL A 249 21.37 -30.77 -12.55
C VAL A 249 22.30 -31.70 -13.31
N MET A 250 22.91 -32.64 -12.60
CA MET A 250 23.81 -33.63 -13.19
C MET A 250 23.23 -35.03 -13.10
N PHE A 251 23.20 -35.73 -14.23
CA PHE A 251 22.99 -37.18 -14.28
C PHE A 251 24.33 -37.85 -14.60
N HIS A 252 24.76 -38.74 -13.70
CA HIS A 252 26.07 -39.38 -13.80
C HIS A 252 26.30 -40.01 -15.18
N LYS A 253 27.45 -39.69 -15.79
CA LYS A 253 27.97 -40.44 -16.94
C LYS A 253 28.73 -41.67 -16.48
N TYR A 254 28.56 -42.75 -17.22
CA TYR A 254 29.33 -43.98 -17.10
C TYR A 254 30.45 -44.01 -18.14
N PRO A 255 31.53 -44.75 -17.89
CA PRO A 255 32.61 -44.90 -18.87
C PRO A 255 32.13 -45.45 -20.22
N ASP A 256 31.14 -46.36 -20.19
CA ASP A 256 30.57 -46.96 -21.39
C ASP A 256 29.15 -47.51 -21.11
N LYS A 257 28.45 -47.92 -22.17
CA LYS A 257 27.13 -48.56 -22.04
C LYS A 257 27.20 -49.94 -21.36
N LYS A 258 28.34 -50.64 -21.43
CA LYS A 258 28.49 -52.00 -20.87
C LYS A 258 28.49 -51.98 -19.34
N THR A 259 28.97 -50.90 -18.73
CA THR A 259 29.02 -50.70 -17.27
C THR A 259 27.63 -50.58 -16.63
N ILE A 260 26.59 -50.29 -17.42
CA ILE A 260 25.18 -50.32 -17.00
C ILE A 260 24.58 -51.73 -17.00
N GLY A 261 25.17 -52.64 -17.76
CA GLY A 261 24.66 -54.00 -17.94
C GLY A 261 23.27 -54.01 -18.58
N THR A 262 22.35 -54.78 -17.98
CA THR A 262 20.96 -54.92 -18.45
C THR A 262 19.99 -53.92 -17.82
N SER A 263 20.49 -52.96 -17.05
CA SER A 263 19.64 -51.97 -16.40
C SER A 263 18.98 -51.04 -17.42
N ALA A 264 17.72 -50.69 -17.16
CA ALA A 264 17.02 -49.66 -17.92
C ALA A 264 17.53 -48.24 -17.61
N GLY A 265 18.37 -48.07 -16.57
CA GLY A 265 18.82 -46.76 -16.11
C GLY A 265 17.68 -45.94 -15.50
N MET A 266 17.75 -44.64 -15.68
CA MET A 266 16.68 -43.70 -15.34
C MET A 266 15.78 -43.46 -16.55
N VAL A 267 14.49 -43.72 -16.43
CA VAL A 267 13.51 -43.63 -17.51
C VAL A 267 12.39 -42.66 -17.14
N PHE A 268 12.30 -41.56 -17.87
CA PHE A 268 11.20 -40.61 -17.77
C PHE A 268 10.10 -41.00 -18.77
N LYS A 269 8.99 -41.53 -18.26
CA LYS A 269 7.79 -41.91 -19.03
C LYS A 269 6.85 -40.74 -19.29
N SER A 270 7.11 -39.59 -18.69
CA SER A 270 6.35 -38.35 -18.87
C SER A 270 7.29 -37.19 -19.15
N PRO A 271 6.77 -36.03 -19.60
CA PRO A 271 7.62 -34.93 -20.01
C PRO A 271 8.58 -34.44 -18.93
N VAL A 272 9.75 -33.96 -19.37
CA VAL A 272 10.74 -33.29 -18.52
C VAL A 272 10.94 -31.87 -19.03
N PHE A 273 10.94 -30.90 -18.14
CA PHE A 273 11.23 -29.50 -18.47
C PHE A 273 12.66 -29.14 -18.03
N VAL A 274 13.44 -28.55 -18.94
CA VAL A 274 14.79 -28.05 -18.68
C VAL A 274 14.82 -26.57 -19.07
N ASN A 275 15.00 -25.68 -18.09
CA ASN A 275 14.95 -24.24 -18.38
C ASN A 275 16.14 -23.77 -19.25
N GLY A 276 17.31 -24.43 -19.11
CA GLY A 276 18.54 -24.13 -19.82
C GLY A 276 18.94 -25.17 -20.88
N ASN A 277 20.24 -25.36 -21.04
CA ASN A 277 20.85 -26.26 -22.02
C ASN A 277 20.85 -27.72 -21.57
N ILE A 278 21.00 -28.65 -22.51
CA ILE A 278 21.23 -30.07 -22.22
C ILE A 278 22.61 -30.46 -22.77
N TYR A 279 23.53 -30.87 -21.90
CA TYR A 279 24.87 -31.31 -22.29
C TYR A 279 24.91 -32.84 -22.39
N LEU A 280 25.22 -33.35 -23.56
CA LEU A 280 25.37 -34.79 -23.81
C LEU A 280 26.82 -35.22 -23.61
N ALA A 281 27.02 -36.47 -23.20
CA ALA A 281 28.35 -37.03 -23.07
C ALA A 281 29.09 -37.06 -24.43
N LYS A 282 30.43 -36.95 -24.38
CA LYS A 282 31.27 -36.94 -25.59
C LYS A 282 31.09 -38.23 -26.39
N ASP A 283 30.66 -38.11 -27.64
CA ASP A 283 30.62 -39.22 -28.58
C ASP A 283 32.00 -39.40 -29.23
N THR A 284 32.60 -40.58 -29.05
CA THR A 284 33.86 -40.94 -29.73
C THR A 284 33.62 -41.67 -31.06
N GLY A 285 32.36 -41.77 -31.52
CA GLY A 285 31.96 -42.51 -32.71
C GLY A 285 31.88 -44.02 -32.52
N ASN A 286 32.20 -44.53 -31.33
CA ASN A 286 32.16 -45.96 -31.00
C ASN A 286 31.43 -46.18 -29.67
N ALA A 287 30.28 -46.85 -29.71
CA ALA A 287 29.43 -47.10 -28.55
C ALA A 287 30.11 -47.88 -27.41
N SER A 288 31.20 -48.63 -27.68
CA SER A 288 31.93 -49.35 -26.63
C SER A 288 32.94 -48.49 -25.87
N THR A 289 33.26 -47.29 -26.35
CA THR A 289 34.25 -46.38 -25.76
C THR A 289 33.70 -44.98 -25.49
N SER A 290 32.53 -44.65 -26.05
CA SER A 290 31.83 -43.41 -25.74
C SER A 290 31.28 -43.45 -24.32
N ASN A 291 31.49 -42.36 -23.57
CA ASN A 291 30.84 -42.16 -22.28
C ASN A 291 29.32 -42.24 -22.46
N TYR A 292 28.64 -42.85 -21.49
CA TYR A 292 27.22 -43.14 -21.59
C TYR A 292 26.45 -42.62 -20.37
N SER A 293 25.46 -41.76 -20.57
CA SER A 293 24.52 -41.41 -19.49
C SER A 293 23.28 -42.29 -19.58
N ALA A 294 23.02 -43.09 -18.55
CA ALA A 294 21.91 -44.04 -18.54
C ALA A 294 20.56 -43.37 -18.21
N THR A 295 20.20 -42.37 -19.02
CA THR A 295 18.93 -41.65 -18.91
C THR A 295 18.18 -41.76 -20.24
N THR A 296 16.92 -42.20 -20.17
CA THR A 296 16.01 -42.32 -21.31
C THR A 296 14.83 -41.38 -21.13
N PHE A 297 14.58 -40.52 -22.10
CA PHE A 297 13.38 -39.69 -22.16
C PHE A 297 12.37 -40.38 -23.09
N ALA A 298 11.49 -41.18 -22.51
CA ALA A 298 10.48 -41.89 -23.28
C ALA A 298 9.35 -40.97 -23.75
N ASP A 299 9.13 -39.87 -23.04
CA ASP A 299 8.29 -38.77 -23.50
C ASP A 299 9.12 -37.54 -23.93
N ARG A 300 8.43 -36.49 -24.36
CA ARG A 300 9.06 -35.28 -24.87
C ARG A 300 9.81 -34.50 -23.80
N VAL A 301 10.95 -33.93 -24.16
CA VAL A 301 11.68 -32.97 -23.32
C VAL A 301 11.36 -31.56 -23.79
N TYR A 302 10.97 -30.70 -22.86
CA TYR A 302 10.69 -29.29 -23.09
C TYR A 302 11.87 -28.46 -22.62
N MET A 303 12.28 -27.50 -23.43
CA MET A 303 13.37 -26.59 -23.11
C MET A 303 12.85 -25.16 -23.07
N GLY A 304 13.20 -24.40 -22.03
CA GLY A 304 12.78 -23.00 -21.91
C GLY A 304 13.37 -22.14 -23.03
N ASN A 305 14.69 -22.00 -23.06
CA ASN A 305 15.41 -21.35 -24.16
C ASN A 305 16.86 -21.85 -24.25
N GLY A 306 17.03 -23.16 -24.35
CA GLY A 306 18.35 -23.81 -24.36
C GLY A 306 18.75 -24.40 -25.69
N TRP A 307 19.95 -24.96 -25.72
CA TRP A 307 20.51 -25.76 -26.80
C TRP A 307 20.94 -27.14 -26.28
N ILE A 308 21.07 -28.09 -27.20
CA ILE A 308 21.69 -29.38 -26.91
C ILE A 308 23.15 -29.24 -27.29
N LEU A 309 24.04 -29.45 -26.33
CA LEU A 309 25.45 -29.13 -26.45
C LEU A 309 26.30 -30.38 -26.21
N ASN A 310 27.46 -30.40 -26.86
CA ASN A 310 28.57 -31.26 -26.50
C ASN A 310 29.28 -30.73 -25.24
N PRO A 311 30.18 -31.51 -24.61
CA PRO A 311 30.92 -31.06 -23.43
C PRO A 311 31.86 -29.86 -23.67
N ASP A 312 32.11 -29.52 -24.93
CA ASP A 312 32.90 -28.36 -25.37
C ASP A 312 32.04 -27.13 -25.73
N ASN A 313 30.75 -27.15 -25.37
CA ASN A 313 29.74 -26.13 -25.69
C ASN A 313 29.40 -25.98 -27.19
N SER A 314 29.89 -26.85 -28.07
CA SER A 314 29.43 -26.85 -29.46
C SER A 314 28.02 -27.45 -29.56
N PRO A 315 27.17 -26.98 -30.49
CA PRO A 315 25.87 -27.61 -30.75
C PRO A 315 26.04 -29.09 -31.08
N TYR A 316 25.30 -29.95 -30.38
CA TYR A 316 25.32 -31.37 -30.67
C TYR A 316 24.67 -31.62 -32.04
N ALA A 317 25.42 -32.28 -32.91
CA ALA A 317 24.93 -32.86 -34.14
C ALA A 317 25.26 -34.36 -34.13
N PRO A 318 24.31 -35.25 -34.46
CA PRO A 318 24.60 -36.66 -34.61
C PRO A 318 25.68 -36.86 -35.69
N VAL A 319 26.69 -37.70 -35.39
CA VAL A 319 27.93 -37.85 -36.17
C VAL A 319 27.67 -38.31 -37.60
N SER A 320 26.62 -39.12 -37.82
CA SER A 320 26.16 -39.47 -39.16
C SER A 320 24.90 -38.68 -39.51
N GLN A 321 25.02 -37.74 -40.44
CA GLN A 321 23.87 -37.05 -41.03
C GLN A 321 23.01 -38.04 -41.85
N GLY A 322 22.28 -38.93 -41.19
CA GLY A 322 21.33 -39.85 -41.81
C GLY A 322 21.86 -41.22 -42.22
N ALA A 323 23.00 -41.71 -41.69
CA ALA A 323 23.28 -43.14 -41.77
C ALA A 323 22.34 -43.91 -40.82
N LEU A 324 22.01 -45.16 -41.17
CA LEU A 324 21.03 -45.99 -40.43
C LEU A 324 21.15 -45.99 -38.89
N PRO A 325 22.34 -45.96 -38.27
CA PRO A 325 22.45 -46.04 -36.81
C PRO A 325 22.28 -44.72 -36.03
N ASP A 326 22.22 -43.54 -36.64
CA ASP A 326 22.04 -42.26 -35.91
C ASP A 326 21.01 -41.31 -36.55
N ARG A 327 20.04 -41.88 -37.28
CA ARG A 327 19.05 -41.07 -38.03
C ARG A 327 18.10 -40.29 -37.12
N PHE A 328 17.87 -40.77 -35.90
CA PHE A 328 16.90 -40.18 -34.97
C PHE A 328 17.55 -39.87 -33.62
N TRP A 329 17.04 -38.85 -32.93
CA TRP A 329 17.43 -38.52 -31.54
C TRP A 329 17.20 -39.66 -30.54
N ALA A 330 16.41 -40.67 -30.93
CA ALA A 330 16.18 -41.89 -30.18
C ALA A 330 17.38 -42.86 -30.21
N ASP A 331 18.24 -42.77 -31.24
CA ASP A 331 19.33 -43.73 -31.50
C ASP A 331 20.71 -43.24 -31.03
N SER A 332 20.76 -42.18 -30.23
CA SER A 332 22.02 -41.63 -29.74
C SER A 332 22.83 -42.68 -28.95
N ARG A 333 24.13 -42.77 -29.23
CA ARG A 333 25.04 -43.74 -28.60
C ARG A 333 25.48 -43.36 -27.20
N VAL A 334 25.33 -42.08 -26.84
CA VAL A 334 25.86 -41.50 -25.60
C VAL A 334 24.84 -41.42 -24.47
N PHE A 335 23.57 -41.76 -24.73
CA PHE A 335 22.53 -41.85 -23.69
C PHE A 335 21.34 -42.73 -24.13
N GLY A 336 20.25 -42.77 -23.35
CA GLY A 336 19.06 -43.58 -23.63
C GLY A 336 18.13 -43.06 -24.74
N GLY A 337 18.37 -41.86 -25.26
CA GLY A 337 17.63 -41.27 -26.38
C GLY A 337 16.44 -40.37 -25.99
N PHE A 338 16.07 -39.48 -26.91
CA PHE A 338 14.83 -38.68 -26.85
C PHE A 338 13.76 -39.35 -27.72
N LEU A 339 13.02 -40.31 -27.16
CA LEU A 339 12.16 -41.20 -27.96
C LEU A 339 11.00 -40.47 -28.64
N ARG A 340 10.50 -39.39 -28.03
CA ARG A 340 9.44 -38.52 -28.59
C ARG A 340 9.92 -37.12 -28.98
N GLY A 341 11.24 -36.94 -29.06
CA GLY A 341 11.89 -35.69 -29.44
C GLY A 341 11.92 -34.62 -28.35
N ILE A 342 12.27 -33.41 -28.77
CA ILE A 342 12.50 -32.24 -27.92
C ILE A 342 11.72 -31.08 -28.51
N GLU A 343 11.23 -30.20 -27.64
CA GLU A 343 10.54 -28.97 -28.01
C GLU A 343 11.12 -27.80 -27.22
N ASN A 344 11.39 -26.69 -27.92
CA ASN A 344 11.84 -25.45 -27.30
C ASN A 344 10.62 -24.52 -27.20
N ASP A 345 10.38 -23.96 -26.02
CA ASP A 345 9.29 -23.04 -25.75
C ASP A 345 9.64 -21.59 -26.12
N GLY A 346 10.91 -21.32 -26.42
CA GLY A 346 11.42 -20.02 -26.86
C GLY A 346 11.60 -18.98 -25.75
N LEU A 347 11.19 -19.29 -24.51
CA LEU A 347 11.34 -18.41 -23.35
C LEU A 347 11.76 -19.21 -22.11
N ARG A 348 12.79 -18.69 -21.44
CA ARG A 348 13.24 -19.18 -20.13
C ARG A 348 12.22 -18.75 -19.07
N ASP A 349 11.87 -19.67 -18.17
CA ASP A 349 11.01 -19.42 -17.02
C ASP A 349 11.80 -18.67 -15.94
N LEU A 350 11.49 -17.39 -15.76
CA LEU A 350 12.16 -16.52 -14.79
C LEU A 350 11.85 -16.91 -13.34
N GLY A 351 10.72 -17.58 -13.08
CA GLY A 351 10.40 -18.06 -11.75
C GLY A 351 11.32 -19.19 -11.32
N LEU A 352 11.66 -20.10 -12.24
CA LEU A 352 12.68 -21.13 -12.01
C LEU A 352 14.07 -20.52 -11.71
N ASP A 353 14.42 -19.40 -12.33
CA ASP A 353 15.70 -18.69 -12.06
C ASP A 353 15.74 -18.09 -10.65
N VAL A 354 14.62 -17.58 -10.16
CA VAL A 354 14.51 -17.10 -8.78
C VAL A 354 14.41 -18.26 -7.79
N LEU A 355 13.72 -19.35 -8.14
CA LEU A 355 13.63 -20.55 -7.32
C LEU A 355 15.01 -21.18 -7.09
N SER A 356 15.88 -21.16 -8.11
CA SER A 356 17.26 -21.66 -7.99
C SER A 356 18.22 -20.71 -7.30
N GLY A 357 17.85 -19.43 -7.20
CA GLY A 357 18.76 -18.38 -6.75
C GLY A 357 19.76 -17.94 -7.83
N ALA A 358 19.58 -18.36 -9.08
CA ALA A 358 20.34 -17.83 -10.22
C ALA A 358 20.00 -16.36 -10.50
N SER A 359 18.79 -15.93 -10.13
CA SER A 359 18.38 -14.52 -10.07
C SER A 359 17.98 -14.14 -8.65
N SER A 360 18.37 -12.95 -8.19
CA SER A 360 17.94 -12.44 -6.89
C SER A 360 16.44 -12.13 -6.91
N GLY A 361 15.66 -12.83 -6.10
CA GLY A 361 14.29 -12.41 -5.76
C GLY A 361 14.32 -11.06 -5.05
N SER A 362 13.20 -10.33 -5.05
CA SER A 362 13.09 -9.14 -4.22
C SER A 362 13.14 -9.57 -2.74
N ASN A 363 14.13 -9.07 -2.00
CA ASN A 363 14.17 -9.19 -0.55
C ASN A 363 12.99 -8.38 0.01
N GLY A 364 11.84 -9.03 0.15
CA GLY A 364 10.60 -8.43 0.64
C GLY A 364 10.66 -8.19 2.14
N ASN A 365 11.50 -7.26 2.58
CA ASN A 365 11.25 -6.55 3.83
C ASN A 365 10.35 -5.37 3.49
N GLU A 366 9.04 -5.55 3.32
CA GLU A 366 8.09 -4.43 3.36
C GLU A 366 6.61 -4.86 3.47
N TYR A 367 6.00 -4.35 4.55
CA TYR A 367 4.60 -4.16 4.94
C TYR A 367 3.59 -5.31 4.85
N ASN A 368 3.29 -5.82 6.04
CA ASN A 368 2.25 -6.76 6.37
C ASN A 368 0.86 -6.09 6.47
N LEU A 369 0.41 -5.44 5.39
CA LEU A 369 -0.84 -4.71 5.42
C LEU A 369 -2.03 -5.62 5.75
N ASN A 370 -2.02 -6.90 5.33
CA ASN A 370 -3.11 -7.84 5.66
C ASN A 370 -3.18 -8.17 7.15
N GLU A 371 -2.06 -8.51 7.80
CA GLU A 371 -2.06 -8.74 9.24
C GLU A 371 -2.38 -7.46 10.00
N ILE A 372 -1.89 -6.31 9.53
CA ILE A 372 -2.25 -5.00 10.09
C ILE A 372 -3.75 -4.76 9.95
N CYS A 373 -4.36 -4.99 8.78
CA CYS A 373 -5.79 -4.81 8.53
C CYS A 373 -6.69 -5.84 9.23
N ALA A 374 -6.22 -7.08 9.38
CA ALA A 374 -6.92 -8.12 10.13
C ALA A 374 -6.86 -7.83 11.63
N ASN A 375 -5.69 -7.46 12.15
CA ASN A 375 -5.53 -6.99 13.54
C ASN A 375 -6.32 -5.71 13.79
N LEU A 376 -6.45 -4.82 12.80
CA LEU A 376 -7.29 -3.62 12.87
C LEU A 376 -8.77 -3.97 13.02
N ASN A 377 -9.27 -4.92 12.22
CA ASN A 377 -10.66 -5.37 12.32
C ASN A 377 -10.94 -6.11 13.63
N LEU A 378 -10.00 -6.94 14.10
CA LEU A 378 -10.08 -7.58 15.41
C LEU A 378 -10.12 -6.53 16.52
N LYS A 379 -9.16 -5.61 16.56
CA LYS A 379 -9.08 -4.54 17.56
C LYS A 379 -10.27 -3.58 17.56
N SER A 380 -10.88 -3.33 16.40
CA SER A 380 -12.09 -2.50 16.31
C SER A 380 -13.37 -3.22 16.76
N THR A 381 -13.31 -4.51 17.09
CA THR A 381 -14.44 -5.29 17.61
C THR A 381 -14.17 -5.90 19.00
N GLU A 382 -12.91 -6.00 19.41
CA GLU A 382 -12.50 -6.45 20.74
C GLU A 382 -12.70 -5.35 21.79
N LEU A 383 -13.51 -5.66 22.80
CA LEU A 383 -13.83 -4.72 23.87
C LEU A 383 -12.58 -4.27 24.65
N ASP A 384 -11.65 -5.18 24.91
CA ASP A 384 -10.41 -4.86 25.66
C ASP A 384 -9.53 -3.87 24.88
N SER A 385 -9.53 -3.94 23.54
CA SER A 385 -8.83 -2.98 22.68
C SER A 385 -9.53 -1.62 22.67
N MET A 386 -10.87 -1.60 22.71
CA MET A 386 -11.65 -0.37 22.87
C MET A 386 -11.41 0.28 24.23
N GLU A 387 -11.39 -0.49 25.33
CA GLU A 387 -11.11 0.00 26.69
C GLU A 387 -9.69 0.57 26.82
N ALA A 388 -8.72 0.06 26.05
CA ALA A 388 -7.37 0.62 25.98
C ALA A 388 -7.27 1.88 25.10
N SER A 389 -8.30 2.20 24.31
CA SER A 389 -8.35 3.39 23.48
C SER A 389 -8.30 4.66 24.33
N ASN A 390 -7.75 5.74 23.78
CA ASN A 390 -7.75 7.04 24.42
C ASN A 390 -8.19 8.09 23.41
N VAL A 391 -8.80 9.16 23.89
CA VAL A 391 -9.07 10.33 23.06
C VAL A 391 -7.82 11.19 22.93
N LYS A 392 -7.44 11.53 21.69
CA LYS A 392 -6.35 12.46 21.39
C LYS A 392 -6.88 13.62 20.55
N ALA A 393 -6.25 14.79 20.63
CA ALA A 393 -6.50 15.88 19.70
C ALA A 393 -5.20 16.52 19.23
N ALA A 394 -5.18 16.94 17.97
CA ALA A 394 -4.09 17.70 17.37
C ALA A 394 -4.64 18.99 16.72
N LEU A 395 -3.99 20.12 16.96
CA LEU A 395 -4.30 21.38 16.27
C LEU A 395 -3.94 21.24 14.77
N GLN A 396 -4.91 21.45 13.86
CA GLN A 396 -4.73 21.24 12.41
C GLN A 396 -4.20 22.49 11.69
N ASP A 397 -4.63 23.68 12.09
CA ASP A 397 -4.25 24.94 11.45
C ASP A 397 -3.81 25.96 12.50
N SER A 398 -2.56 26.43 12.38
CA SER A 398 -2.07 27.63 13.08
C SER A 398 -1.83 28.80 12.13
N SER A 399 -2.01 28.61 10.82
CA SER A 399 -1.49 29.50 9.76
C SER A 399 -2.33 30.73 9.46
N ASP A 400 -3.62 30.76 9.81
CA ASP A 400 -4.50 31.88 9.42
C ASP A 400 -4.31 33.15 10.25
N GLY A 401 -3.45 33.13 11.28
CA GLY A 401 -3.19 34.28 12.14
C GLY A 401 -4.38 34.76 12.98
N ASN A 402 -5.57 34.18 12.79
CA ASN A 402 -6.76 34.49 13.55
C ASN A 402 -6.73 33.76 14.90
N GLU A 403 -6.44 34.50 15.97
CA GLU A 403 -6.38 33.98 17.35
C GLU A 403 -7.76 33.55 17.89
N ALA A 404 -8.86 34.00 17.27
CA ALA A 404 -10.22 33.68 17.67
C ALA A 404 -10.72 32.31 17.16
N TYR A 405 -9.98 31.66 16.25
CA TYR A 405 -10.38 30.41 15.61
C TYR A 405 -9.35 29.30 15.85
N SER A 406 -9.83 28.14 16.31
CA SER A 406 -9.00 26.96 16.54
C SER A 406 -9.65 25.70 15.97
N ARG A 407 -9.00 25.03 15.02
CA ARG A 407 -9.44 23.73 14.50
C ARG A 407 -8.59 22.60 15.07
N TYR A 408 -9.24 21.69 15.79
CA TYR A 408 -8.64 20.49 16.36
C TYR A 408 -9.14 19.25 15.62
N ARG A 409 -8.26 18.32 15.29
CA ARG A 409 -8.66 16.98 14.89
C ARG A 409 -8.63 16.08 16.10
N ILE A 410 -9.79 15.60 16.54
CA ILE A 410 -9.92 14.63 17.62
C ILE A 410 -9.98 13.23 17.02
N ASN A 411 -9.18 12.32 17.54
CA ASN A 411 -9.12 10.92 17.12
C ASN A 411 -9.12 9.96 18.31
N LEU A 412 -9.65 8.76 18.10
CA LEU A 412 -9.54 7.66 19.06
C LEU A 412 -8.31 6.80 18.75
N THR A 413 -7.54 6.39 19.76
CA THR A 413 -6.40 5.48 19.58
C THR A 413 -6.82 4.02 19.53
N ASN A 414 -5.85 3.11 19.33
CA ASN A 414 -6.09 1.66 19.23
C ASN A 414 -7.15 1.29 18.20
N TYR A 415 -7.29 2.12 17.16
CA TYR A 415 -8.14 1.86 16.01
C TYR A 415 -9.62 1.72 16.34
N ASN A 416 -10.02 2.43 17.38
CA ASN A 416 -11.40 2.51 17.81
C ASN A 416 -12.20 3.50 16.94
N THR A 417 -13.53 3.44 17.00
CA THR A 417 -14.40 4.31 16.20
C THR A 417 -15.47 4.97 17.06
N PHE A 418 -15.97 6.13 16.64
CA PHE A 418 -17.07 6.78 17.34
C PHE A 418 -18.37 6.00 17.13
N TYR A 419 -19.05 5.67 18.23
CA TYR A 419 -20.35 5.02 18.20
C TYR A 419 -21.46 5.99 18.61
N ALA A 420 -22.40 6.20 17.69
CA ALA A 420 -23.56 7.03 17.93
C ALA A 420 -24.47 6.40 18.99
N GLN A 421 -24.77 7.14 20.04
CA GLN A 421 -25.59 6.72 21.16
C GLN A 421 -27.09 6.77 20.79
N LYS A 422 -27.89 5.81 21.28
CA LYS A 422 -29.30 5.66 20.90
C LYS A 422 -30.28 6.47 21.77
N ASN A 423 -29.84 6.97 22.92
CA ASN A 423 -30.64 7.82 23.79
C ASN A 423 -31.02 9.12 23.08
N ALA A 424 -32.15 9.67 23.51
CA ALA A 424 -32.49 11.05 23.17
C ALA A 424 -31.39 11.98 23.72
N LEU A 425 -30.99 12.97 22.93
CA LEU A 425 -30.07 14.02 23.33
C LEU A 425 -30.72 14.76 24.49
N PRO A 426 -30.15 14.65 25.70
CA PRO A 426 -30.67 15.37 26.84
C PRO A 426 -30.57 16.88 26.58
N ALA A 427 -31.43 17.66 27.23
CA ALA A 427 -31.27 19.10 27.25
C ALA A 427 -29.89 19.47 27.82
N PRO A 428 -29.28 20.59 27.40
CA PRO A 428 -28.00 21.03 27.94
C PRO A 428 -28.05 21.11 29.46
N THR A 429 -27.05 20.55 30.12
CA THR A 429 -26.92 20.60 31.57
C THR A 429 -26.07 21.81 31.95
N THR A 430 -26.54 22.57 32.92
CA THR A 430 -25.85 23.75 33.44
C THR A 430 -25.58 23.55 34.92
N TYR A 431 -24.35 23.77 35.35
CA TYR A 431 -23.98 23.72 36.75
C TYR A 431 -23.35 25.05 37.18
N SER A 432 -23.81 25.53 38.34
CA SER A 432 -23.34 26.74 38.99
C SER A 432 -23.42 26.55 40.49
N LYS A 433 -22.27 26.58 41.19
CA LYS A 433 -22.25 26.50 42.65
C LYS A 433 -22.86 27.75 43.32
N SER A 434 -22.71 28.92 42.69
CA SER A 434 -23.21 30.22 43.18
C SER A 434 -24.68 30.53 42.88
N GLY A 435 -25.50 29.55 42.45
CA GLY A 435 -26.94 29.72 42.21
C GLY A 435 -27.35 30.60 41.00
N ASN A 436 -26.43 31.38 40.42
CA ASN A 436 -26.67 32.13 39.19
C ASN A 436 -26.66 31.18 37.98
N ALA A 437 -27.84 30.71 37.59
CA ALA A 437 -28.05 29.87 36.41
C ALA A 437 -27.61 30.60 35.11
N TRP A 438 -27.17 29.82 34.12
CA TRP A 438 -26.94 30.29 32.76
C TRP A 438 -28.27 30.79 32.18
N LYS A 439 -28.54 32.10 32.24
CA LYS A 439 -29.84 32.67 31.85
C LYS A 439 -30.02 32.83 30.34
N GLU A 440 -28.93 32.83 29.56
CA GLU A 440 -28.93 33.11 28.11
C GLU A 440 -28.03 32.12 27.36
N VAL A 441 -28.49 30.88 27.14
CA VAL A 441 -27.86 29.99 26.16
C VAL A 441 -28.40 30.41 24.79
N VAL A 442 -27.58 31.12 24.01
CA VAL A 442 -28.11 31.95 22.91
C VAL A 442 -28.54 31.13 21.70
N ASN A 443 -27.87 30.04 21.30
CA ASN A 443 -28.38 29.14 20.26
C ASN A 443 -27.66 27.78 20.32
N TYR A 444 -28.40 26.68 20.34
CA TYR A 444 -27.85 25.36 20.01
C TYR A 444 -28.57 24.80 18.80
N SER A 445 -27.81 24.32 17.82
CA SER A 445 -28.34 23.69 16.62
C SER A 445 -27.89 22.25 16.60
N VAL A 446 -28.79 21.35 16.97
CA VAL A 446 -28.59 19.93 16.71
C VAL A 446 -28.98 19.68 15.25
N ASN A 447 -28.11 20.08 14.32
CA ASN A 447 -28.39 19.95 12.89
C ASN A 447 -28.32 18.48 12.47
N ASN A 448 -29.40 17.73 12.71
CA ASN A 448 -29.55 16.35 12.30
C ASN A 448 -30.96 16.07 11.80
N ASN A 449 -31.53 16.98 10.99
CA ASN A 449 -32.86 16.83 10.39
C ASN A 449 -33.98 16.47 11.41
N GLY A 450 -33.91 16.98 12.64
CA GLY A 450 -34.88 16.69 13.71
C GLY A 450 -34.71 15.34 14.42
N LYS A 451 -33.64 14.58 14.17
CA LYS A 451 -33.31 13.37 14.96
C LYS A 451 -32.68 13.77 16.30
N LEU A 452 -33.44 13.58 17.37
CA LEU A 452 -33.01 13.79 18.75
C LEU A 452 -32.05 12.69 19.27
N THR A 453 -31.37 11.92 18.44
CA THR A 453 -30.52 10.79 18.89
C THR A 453 -29.21 10.76 18.12
N GLY A 454 -28.20 10.03 18.62
CA GLY A 454 -26.94 9.83 17.91
C GLY A 454 -25.79 10.69 18.42
N ALA A 455 -25.76 10.99 19.73
CA ALA A 455 -24.60 11.62 20.35
C ALA A 455 -23.34 10.78 20.08
N ILE A 456 -22.25 11.41 19.72
CA ILE A 456 -20.93 10.75 19.63
C ILE A 456 -19.93 11.36 20.61
N ALA A 457 -20.28 12.50 21.20
CA ALA A 457 -19.46 13.26 22.11
C ALA A 457 -20.35 13.99 23.12
N SER A 458 -19.87 14.09 24.35
CA SER A 458 -20.37 15.02 25.36
C SER A 458 -19.33 16.13 25.52
N VAL A 459 -19.71 17.36 25.20
CA VAL A 459 -18.82 18.53 25.27
C VAL A 459 -19.21 19.32 26.52
N GLU A 460 -18.22 19.65 27.35
CA GLU A 460 -18.39 20.52 28.51
C GLU A 460 -17.48 21.75 28.40
N PHE A 461 -18.06 22.93 28.42
CA PHE A 461 -17.34 24.18 28.62
C PHE A 461 -17.32 24.53 30.11
N GLY A 462 -16.16 24.92 30.63
CA GLY A 462 -16.03 25.35 32.02
C GLY A 462 -15.05 26.49 32.22
N TYR A 463 -15.34 27.35 33.19
CA TYR A 463 -14.48 28.46 33.58
C TYR A 463 -14.62 28.78 35.07
N GLY A 464 -13.66 29.54 35.60
CA GLY A 464 -13.60 29.91 37.01
C GLY A 464 -13.13 28.77 37.91
N ASP A 465 -12.77 29.12 39.14
CA ASP A 465 -12.28 28.20 40.17
C ASP A 465 -13.13 28.29 41.45
N GLY A 466 -13.11 27.24 42.27
CA GLY A 466 -13.79 27.23 43.57
C GLY A 466 -15.29 27.50 43.46
N ASP A 467 -15.76 28.56 44.14
CA ASP A 467 -17.17 28.96 44.17
C ASP A 467 -17.64 29.68 42.89
N GLU A 468 -16.69 30.13 42.07
CA GLU A 468 -16.94 30.78 40.78
C GLU A 468 -16.99 29.79 39.61
N LYS A 469 -16.77 28.49 39.88
CA LYS A 469 -16.79 27.46 38.84
C LYS A 469 -18.18 27.38 38.19
N LYS A 470 -18.22 27.59 36.88
CA LYS A 470 -19.38 27.39 36.03
C LYS A 470 -19.07 26.33 35.00
N THR A 471 -20.02 25.44 34.75
CA THR A 471 -19.92 24.50 33.62
C THR A 471 -21.23 24.43 32.84
N PHE A 472 -21.08 24.20 31.54
CA PHE A 472 -22.15 23.94 30.58
C PHE A 472 -21.77 22.66 29.84
N SER A 473 -22.64 21.66 29.80
CA SER A 473 -22.38 20.41 29.09
C SER A 473 -23.54 19.99 28.21
N MET A 474 -23.23 19.52 27.00
CA MET A 474 -24.22 18.99 26.07
C MET A 474 -23.72 17.77 25.30
N GLU A 475 -24.67 16.94 24.90
CA GLU A 475 -24.45 15.84 23.99
C GLU A 475 -24.52 16.31 22.53
N MET A 476 -23.53 15.95 21.71
CA MET A 476 -23.36 16.42 20.34
C MET A 476 -23.26 15.27 19.34
N THR A 477 -23.83 15.47 18.15
CA THR A 477 -23.75 14.56 17.01
C THR A 477 -22.56 14.92 16.11
N LYS A 478 -22.26 14.10 15.08
CA LYS A 478 -21.09 14.27 14.20
C LYS A 478 -21.07 15.53 13.32
N ASN A 479 -22.14 16.33 13.36
CA ASN A 479 -22.30 17.65 12.74
C ASN A 479 -22.99 18.65 13.69
N GLY A 480 -22.90 18.41 15.00
CA GLY A 480 -23.55 19.27 15.99
C GLY A 480 -22.80 20.58 16.19
N SER A 481 -23.52 21.63 16.53
CA SER A 481 -22.92 22.90 16.94
C SER A 481 -23.69 23.58 18.08
N PHE A 482 -22.96 24.33 18.88
CA PHE A 482 -23.56 25.25 19.86
C PHE A 482 -22.76 26.55 19.94
N SER A 483 -23.47 27.64 20.23
CA SER A 483 -22.87 28.90 20.67
C SER A 483 -23.41 29.27 22.05
N LEU A 484 -22.50 29.72 22.90
CA LEU A 484 -22.74 30.02 24.31
C LEU A 484 -22.20 31.41 24.61
N LYS A 485 -22.99 32.22 25.32
CA LYS A 485 -22.55 33.50 25.88
C LYS A 485 -22.45 33.40 27.40
N PRO A 486 -21.25 33.24 27.97
CA PRO A 486 -21.09 33.25 29.41
C PRO A 486 -21.69 34.52 30.02
N PRO A 487 -22.48 34.39 31.11
CA PRO A 487 -23.06 35.56 31.75
C PRO A 487 -21.94 36.43 32.32
N VAL A 488 -22.02 37.73 32.07
CA VAL A 488 -21.19 38.73 32.76
C VAL A 488 -21.66 38.78 34.21
N LEU A 489 -20.78 38.40 35.14
CA LEU A 489 -21.19 38.20 36.53
C LEU A 489 -21.18 39.52 37.30
N ASN A 490 -22.31 39.75 38.00
CA ASN A 490 -22.48 40.63 39.16
C ASN A 490 -23.05 42.05 38.92
N ASP A 491 -24.32 42.12 38.48
CA ASP A 491 -25.13 43.35 38.47
C ASP A 491 -25.19 44.03 39.84
N GLN A 492 -25.06 43.28 40.93
CA GLN A 492 -25.07 43.82 42.29
C GLN A 492 -23.78 44.57 42.60
N LEU A 493 -22.61 44.03 42.24
CA LEU A 493 -21.31 44.70 42.41
C LEU A 493 -21.22 45.93 41.51
N TYR A 494 -21.70 45.85 40.28
CA TYR A 494 -21.82 47.01 39.41
C TYR A 494 -22.65 48.12 40.08
N SER A 495 -23.82 47.75 40.62
CA SER A 495 -24.71 48.68 41.34
C SER A 495 -24.05 49.26 42.61
N ASN A 496 -23.35 48.42 43.38
CA ASN A 496 -22.63 48.83 44.59
C ASN A 496 -21.49 49.80 44.25
N ASN A 497 -20.70 49.50 43.23
CA ASN A 497 -19.59 50.36 42.78
C ASN A 497 -20.11 51.70 42.26
N LYS A 498 -21.26 51.72 41.56
CA LYS A 498 -21.94 52.95 41.14
C LYS A 498 -22.31 53.84 42.33
N ASN A 499 -22.89 53.24 43.36
CA ASN A 499 -23.26 53.95 44.58
C ASN A 499 -22.04 54.46 45.35
N GLU A 500 -20.95 53.69 45.40
CA GLU A 500 -19.71 54.13 46.05
C GLU A 500 -19.04 55.28 45.28
N ILE A 501 -19.03 55.25 43.93
CA ILE A 501 -18.55 56.40 43.13
C ILE A 501 -19.34 57.67 43.48
N ILE A 502 -20.68 57.59 43.55
CA ILE A 502 -21.53 58.74 43.92
C ILE A 502 -21.16 59.26 45.32
N LYS A 503 -20.93 58.35 46.28
CA LYS A 503 -20.52 58.71 47.64
C LYS A 503 -19.13 59.38 47.67
N GLN A 504 -18.16 58.87 46.92
CA GLN A 504 -16.82 59.46 46.84
C GLN A 504 -16.84 60.83 46.14
N GLN A 505 -17.67 61.00 45.10
CA GLN A 505 -17.88 62.30 44.46
C GLN A 505 -18.45 63.33 45.44
N LYS A 506 -19.37 62.91 46.32
CA LYS A 506 -19.89 63.76 47.40
C LYS A 506 -18.77 64.20 48.35
N ILE A 507 -17.90 63.28 48.80
CA ILE A 507 -16.74 63.60 49.65
C ILE A 507 -15.84 64.64 48.97
N ILE A 508 -15.52 64.47 47.68
CA ILE A 508 -14.73 65.46 46.93
C ILE A 508 -15.42 66.84 46.92
N SER A 509 -16.73 66.89 46.69
CA SER A 509 -17.47 68.16 46.65
C SER A 509 -17.50 68.88 48.00
N GLU A 510 -17.66 68.15 49.10
CA GLU A 510 -17.67 68.69 50.47
C GLU A 510 -16.26 69.13 50.90
N SER A 511 -15.25 68.27 50.75
CA SER A 511 -13.87 68.58 51.11
C SER A 511 -13.24 69.68 50.24
N SER A 512 -13.62 69.79 48.96
CA SER A 512 -13.14 70.88 48.09
C SER A 512 -13.77 72.23 48.43
N THR A 513 -15.00 72.23 48.97
CA THR A 513 -15.62 73.45 49.49
C THR A 513 -14.89 73.91 50.74
N ILE A 514 -14.66 73.02 51.70
CA ILE A 514 -13.93 73.33 52.94
C ILE A 514 -12.48 73.75 52.65
N SER A 515 -11.77 73.08 51.74
CA SER A 515 -10.39 73.45 51.38
C SER A 515 -10.30 74.84 50.74
N ARG A 516 -11.30 75.23 49.94
CA ARG A 516 -11.39 76.59 49.38
C ARG A 516 -11.63 77.65 50.45
N GLU A 517 -12.49 77.35 51.44
CA GLU A 517 -12.73 78.21 52.60
C GLU A 517 -11.45 78.35 53.45
N ASN A 518 -10.78 77.24 53.76
CA ASN A 518 -9.51 77.23 54.48
C ASN A 518 -8.41 78.01 53.74
N THR A 519 -8.32 77.88 52.41
CA THR A 519 -7.36 78.63 51.59
C THR A 519 -7.61 80.15 51.68
N ALA A 520 -8.87 80.56 51.60
CA ALA A 520 -9.24 81.97 51.75
C ALA A 520 -8.91 82.50 53.16
N GLU A 521 -9.15 81.71 54.20
CA GLU A 521 -8.85 82.09 55.59
C GLU A 521 -7.34 82.07 55.89
N LEU A 522 -6.56 81.16 55.29
CA LEU A 522 -5.09 81.15 55.34
C LEU A 522 -4.50 82.44 54.73
N ALA A 523 -5.08 82.97 53.65
CA ALA A 523 -4.66 84.24 53.06
C ALA A 523 -4.92 85.43 54.02
N VAL A 524 -6.05 85.40 54.74
CA VAL A 524 -6.37 86.40 55.76
C VAL A 524 -5.41 86.29 56.95
N LEU A 525 -5.15 85.07 57.44
CA LEU A 525 -4.21 84.83 58.54
C LEU A 525 -2.78 85.25 58.18
N SER A 526 -2.34 84.99 56.95
CA SER A 526 -1.02 85.43 56.46
C SER A 526 -0.89 86.96 56.50
N SER A 527 -1.94 87.68 56.11
CA SER A 527 -1.98 89.16 56.20
C SER A 527 -1.94 89.63 57.67
N LYS A 528 -2.64 88.95 58.59
CA LYS A 528 -2.60 89.26 60.03
C LYS A 528 -1.24 88.99 60.65
N ILE A 529 -0.58 87.89 60.27
CA ILE A 529 0.79 87.56 60.70
C ILE A 529 1.75 88.64 60.22
N GLN A 530 1.66 89.07 58.96
CA GLN A 530 2.52 90.13 58.41
C GLN A 530 2.34 91.45 59.18
N ALA A 531 1.09 91.84 59.44
CA ALA A 531 0.79 93.04 60.24
C ALA A 531 1.32 92.92 61.68
N ALA A 532 1.12 91.77 62.34
CA ALA A 532 1.63 91.52 63.69
C ALA A 532 3.17 91.50 63.73
N GLN A 533 3.82 90.97 62.70
CA GLN A 533 5.27 90.99 62.56
C GLN A 533 5.78 92.43 62.42
N THR A 534 5.14 93.24 61.58
CA THR A 534 5.48 94.67 61.46
C THR A 534 5.35 95.42 62.80
N GLU A 535 4.37 95.07 63.63
CA GLU A 535 4.25 95.66 64.98
C GLU A 535 5.34 95.15 65.93
N VAL A 536 5.70 93.86 65.87
CA VAL A 536 6.88 93.33 66.60
C VAL A 536 8.14 94.08 66.20
N ASP A 537 8.36 94.26 64.89
CA ASP A 537 9.54 94.96 64.36
C ASP A 537 9.55 96.43 64.79
N LYS A 538 8.42 97.15 64.72
CA LYS A 538 8.32 98.54 65.20
C LYS A 538 8.61 98.68 66.70
N VAL A 539 8.11 97.77 67.52
CA VAL A 539 8.34 97.81 68.97
C VAL A 539 9.78 97.40 69.29
N GLN A 540 10.36 96.46 68.53
CA GLN A 540 11.76 96.07 68.61
C GLN A 540 12.67 97.23 68.20
N ASP A 541 12.39 97.92 67.10
CA ASP A 541 13.12 99.11 66.66
C ASP A 541 13.06 100.22 67.71
N LYS A 542 11.87 100.46 68.31
CA LYS A 542 11.74 101.42 69.42
C LYS A 542 12.56 101.00 70.64
N LEU A 543 12.57 99.70 70.96
CA LEU A 543 13.37 99.14 72.05
C LEU A 543 14.87 99.30 71.78
N ASP A 544 15.31 99.02 70.55
CA ASP A 544 16.71 99.12 70.13
C ASP A 544 17.17 100.59 70.03
N ILE A 545 16.31 101.50 69.55
CA ILE A 545 16.54 102.95 69.57
C ILE A 545 16.62 103.46 71.02
N ALA A 546 15.74 103.00 71.91
CA ALA A 546 15.78 103.37 73.32
C ALA A 546 17.03 102.83 74.04
N LEU A 547 17.54 101.67 73.62
CA LEU A 547 18.77 101.06 74.12
C LEU A 547 20.03 101.73 73.56
N ASN A 548 19.99 102.32 72.36
CA ASN A 548 21.13 102.90 71.65
C ASN A 548 21.16 104.45 71.61
N ARG A 549 20.34 105.15 72.41
CA ARG A 549 20.24 106.62 72.37
C ARG A 549 21.46 107.32 73.01
N GLU A 550 22.51 107.54 72.24
CA GLU A 550 23.64 108.44 72.56
C GLU A 550 23.64 109.69 71.66
N LYS A 551 24.16 110.81 72.21
CA LYS A 551 23.92 112.21 71.80
C LYS A 551 24.56 112.60 70.45
N GLU A 552 23.83 113.35 69.62
CA GLU A 552 24.22 113.91 68.31
C GLU A 552 25.30 115.03 68.41
N PRO A 553 26.27 115.12 67.48
CA PRO A 553 26.32 116.28 66.56
C PRO A 553 26.82 116.03 65.10
N GLU A 554 26.20 116.76 64.16
CA GLU A 554 26.68 117.54 62.97
C GLU A 554 27.70 117.00 61.89
N VAL A 555 27.14 116.73 60.68
CA VAL A 555 27.55 116.99 59.25
C VAL A 555 28.97 116.67 58.68
N VAL A 556 29.05 115.98 57.50
CA VAL A 556 29.79 116.33 56.23
C VAL A 556 29.91 115.15 55.18
N VAL A 557 29.27 115.37 54.00
CA VAL A 557 29.50 115.05 52.54
C VAL A 557 30.32 113.84 51.93
N LYS A 558 29.72 113.20 50.87
CA LYS A 558 30.24 112.67 49.55
C LYS A 558 30.86 111.23 49.42
N PRO A 559 31.02 110.61 48.21
CA PRO A 559 30.13 110.24 47.07
C PRO A 559 30.15 108.73 46.63
N THR A 560 29.20 108.33 45.76
CA THR A 560 29.27 107.45 44.55
C THR A 560 29.91 106.04 44.57
N VAL A 561 29.13 104.97 44.27
CA VAL A 561 29.16 104.20 42.98
C VAL A 561 28.03 103.15 42.84
N THR A 562 27.34 103.26 41.71
CA THR A 562 26.51 102.33 40.90
C THR A 562 27.38 101.19 40.28
N PRO A 563 26.91 100.28 39.39
CA PRO A 563 25.74 99.37 39.28
C PRO A 563 26.18 97.87 39.28
N THR A 564 25.28 96.92 38.99
CA THR A 564 25.35 96.07 37.78
C THR A 564 24.10 95.20 37.66
N ALA A 565 23.31 95.49 36.63
CA ALA A 565 22.37 94.55 36.02
C ALA A 565 23.13 93.67 35.02
N THR A 566 22.68 92.44 34.77
CA THR A 566 22.96 91.78 33.49
C THR A 566 21.74 90.99 33.04
N ALA A 567 21.39 91.25 31.79
CA ALA A 567 20.22 90.88 31.06
C ALA A 567 20.44 89.58 30.26
N THR A 568 19.34 88.86 30.02
CA THR A 568 18.85 88.40 28.70
C THR A 568 19.76 87.62 27.74
N ALA A 569 19.31 86.41 27.36
CA ALA A 569 19.04 85.93 25.98
C ALA A 569 18.49 84.49 26.10
N SER A 570 17.29 84.09 25.67
CA SER A 570 16.67 84.13 24.33
C SER A 570 17.53 83.50 23.23
N ALA A 571 17.19 82.26 22.85
CA ALA A 571 17.35 81.77 21.49
C ALA A 571 16.31 80.68 21.22
N THR A 572 15.27 81.08 20.49
CA THR A 572 14.33 80.25 19.75
C THR A 572 15.03 79.59 18.57
N ALA A 573 14.79 78.30 18.33
CA ALA A 573 14.86 77.73 16.99
C ALA A 573 13.83 76.61 16.83
N THR A 574 12.81 76.91 16.03
CA THR A 574 11.78 76.02 15.50
C THR A 574 12.37 75.13 14.41
N ALA A 575 12.04 73.82 14.43
CA ALA A 575 11.94 73.01 13.21
C ALA A 575 10.99 71.82 13.45
N THR A 576 9.89 71.82 12.71
CA THR A 576 8.90 70.75 12.58
C THR A 576 9.27 69.87 11.40
N ALA A 577 9.35 68.54 11.58
CA ALA A 577 8.79 67.53 10.65
C ALA A 577 9.06 66.08 11.13
N THR A 578 7.96 65.42 11.48
CA THR A 578 7.55 64.02 11.28
C THR A 578 8.50 63.03 10.57
N ALA A 579 8.87 61.93 11.25
CA ALA A 579 8.58 60.54 10.87
C ALA A 579 9.14 59.52 11.89
N SER A 580 8.30 58.53 12.23
CA SER A 580 8.58 57.25 12.93
C SER A 580 9.56 56.38 12.10
N PRO A 581 10.31 55.36 12.62
CA PRO A 581 9.98 54.51 13.77
C PRO A 581 11.12 54.12 14.75
N THR A 582 10.65 53.55 15.86
CA THR A 582 11.35 53.02 17.04
C THR A 582 12.07 51.70 16.77
N ALA A 583 13.31 51.58 17.23
CA ALA A 583 13.97 50.30 17.50
C ALA A 583 14.39 50.25 18.97
N THR A 584 13.92 49.23 19.68
CA THR A 584 14.19 48.95 21.09
C THR A 584 15.33 47.94 21.19
N VAL A 585 16.36 48.23 21.99
CA VAL A 585 17.33 47.23 22.47
C VAL A 585 17.44 47.36 23.98
N SER A 586 17.21 46.24 24.67
CA SER A 586 17.39 46.03 26.11
C SER A 586 18.87 45.70 26.39
N PRO A 587 19.40 45.97 27.61
CA PRO A 587 19.48 44.85 28.54
C PRO A 587 19.29 45.16 30.04
N THR A 588 18.88 44.09 30.69
CA THR A 588 18.79 43.66 32.10
C THR A 588 19.94 44.06 33.05
N ILE A 589 19.63 44.43 34.30
CA ILE A 589 20.38 44.00 35.50
C ILE A 589 19.44 43.90 36.74
N SER A 590 19.72 42.92 37.59
CA SER A 590 19.13 42.53 38.90
C SER A 590 20.17 42.83 40.03
N PRO A 591 19.99 42.49 41.33
CA PRO A 591 19.05 42.99 42.36
C PRO A 591 19.76 43.62 43.61
N THR A 592 18.94 44.22 44.48
CA THR A 592 18.97 44.38 45.96
C THR A 592 20.28 44.50 46.77
N ALA A 593 20.38 45.56 47.60
CA ALA A 593 20.95 45.49 48.96
C ALA A 593 20.32 46.53 49.92
N THR A 594 20.01 46.06 51.12
CA THR A 594 19.43 46.72 52.30
C THR A 594 20.54 47.31 53.18
N VAL A 595 20.41 48.54 53.71
CA VAL A 595 21.07 48.97 54.97
C VAL A 595 20.20 49.95 55.76
N ALA A 596 20.27 49.78 57.09
CA ALA A 596 19.52 50.32 58.22
C ALA A 596 19.71 51.84 58.54
N PRO A 597 18.86 52.43 59.41
CA PRO A 597 18.94 53.83 59.84
C PRO A 597 19.75 54.04 61.14
N THR A 598 19.93 55.32 61.52
CA THR A 598 20.35 55.88 62.85
C THR A 598 21.85 56.28 62.93
N PRO A 599 22.31 57.38 63.61
CA PRO A 599 21.68 58.18 64.69
C PRO A 599 21.71 59.73 64.58
N THR A 600 20.90 60.32 65.46
CA THR A 600 20.96 61.62 66.12
C THR A 600 22.36 62.06 66.60
N ALA A 601 22.65 63.37 66.52
CA ALA A 601 23.63 64.05 67.37
C ALA A 601 23.04 65.37 67.92
N THR A 602 23.37 65.64 69.18
CA THR A 602 22.86 66.66 70.10
C THR A 602 24.03 67.52 70.62
N ALA A 603 23.73 68.76 71.06
CA ALA A 603 24.50 69.73 71.88
C ALA A 603 25.50 70.67 71.13
N SER A 604 25.35 72.01 71.19
CA SER A 604 25.78 73.01 72.23
C SER A 604 27.30 73.31 72.15
N PRO A 605 27.86 74.55 72.31
CA PRO A 605 27.54 75.66 73.25
C PRO A 605 27.40 77.06 72.57
N SER A 606 26.72 78.05 73.14
CA SER A 606 27.17 79.04 74.15
C SER A 606 28.56 79.64 73.92
N GLU A 607 28.60 80.90 73.45
CA GLU A 607 29.66 81.83 73.83
C GLU A 607 29.05 83.12 74.38
N THR A 608 29.49 83.43 75.59
CA THR A 608 29.23 84.62 76.38
C THR A 608 30.42 85.57 76.19
N VAL A 609 30.20 86.83 75.81
CA VAL A 609 31.17 87.91 76.05
C VAL A 609 30.45 89.15 76.60
N THR A 610 30.99 89.61 77.72
CA THR A 610 30.55 90.61 78.69
C THR A 610 30.85 92.05 78.22
N PRO A 611 30.09 93.08 78.66
CA PRO A 611 30.16 94.45 78.15
C PRO A 611 31.14 95.37 78.93
N PRO A 612 31.53 96.54 78.39
CA PRO A 612 31.86 97.73 79.18
C PRO A 612 30.61 98.65 79.20
N SER A 613 29.90 98.73 80.32
CA SER A 613 30.11 99.74 81.37
C SER A 613 29.69 101.15 80.96
N GLY A 614 28.40 101.43 81.19
CA GLY A 614 27.98 102.67 81.86
C GLY A 614 27.45 103.79 80.97
N GLY A 615 26.12 103.83 80.81
CA GLY A 615 25.39 105.01 80.38
C GLY A 615 23.91 104.86 80.75
N TRP A 616 23.38 105.75 81.58
CA TRP A 616 22.06 105.62 82.20
C TRP A 616 20.92 105.85 81.20
N TYR A 617 20.07 104.83 80.97
CA TYR A 617 18.78 104.95 80.29
C TYR A 617 17.61 105.00 81.30
N SER A 618 16.46 105.54 80.87
CA SER A 618 15.21 105.49 81.63
C SER A 618 14.68 104.04 81.68
N GLN A 619 14.99 103.32 82.76
CA GLN A 619 14.61 101.91 82.97
C GLN A 619 13.09 101.66 82.78
N ALA A 620 12.26 102.64 83.14
CA ALA A 620 10.81 102.56 82.99
C ALA A 620 10.33 102.49 81.52
N GLU A 621 11.04 103.13 80.59
CA GLU A 621 10.68 103.13 79.17
C GLU A 621 11.10 101.83 78.49
N VAL A 622 12.25 101.28 78.88
CA VAL A 622 12.74 99.97 78.43
C VAL A 622 11.82 98.84 78.93
N ASP A 623 11.40 98.87 80.19
CA ASP A 623 10.51 97.83 80.74
C ASP A 623 9.10 97.89 80.12
N LYS A 624 8.61 99.09 79.82
CA LYS A 624 7.37 99.29 79.06
C LYS A 624 7.46 98.71 77.64
N LEU A 625 8.51 99.02 76.89
CA LEU A 625 8.72 98.51 75.54
C LEU A 625 8.95 96.99 75.53
N LYS A 626 9.60 96.42 76.55
CA LYS A 626 9.69 94.96 76.72
C LYS A 626 8.32 94.31 76.95
N ALA A 627 7.44 94.93 77.74
CA ALA A 627 6.08 94.44 77.95
C ALA A 627 5.22 94.55 76.68
N GLU A 628 5.34 95.65 75.93
CA GLU A 628 4.69 95.83 74.62
C GLU A 628 5.22 94.79 73.61
N LEU A 629 6.53 94.54 73.57
CA LEU A 629 7.15 93.53 72.71
C LEU A 629 6.67 92.12 73.06
N ALA A 630 6.57 91.79 74.35
CA ALA A 630 6.03 90.51 74.80
C ALA A 630 4.57 90.32 74.34
N THR A 631 3.77 91.38 74.40
CA THR A 631 2.36 91.38 73.94
C THR A 631 2.26 91.22 72.42
N ALA A 632 3.11 91.93 71.67
CA ALA A 632 3.18 91.81 70.21
C ALA A 632 3.63 90.41 69.77
N LYS A 633 4.67 89.84 70.42
CA LYS A 633 5.13 88.47 70.19
C LYS A 633 4.07 87.43 70.54
N ALA A 634 3.32 87.61 71.62
CA ALA A 634 2.21 86.72 71.97
C ALA A 634 1.08 86.76 70.91
N THR A 635 0.80 87.94 70.37
CA THR A 635 -0.20 88.11 69.29
C THR A 635 0.25 87.46 67.99
N LEU A 636 1.52 87.66 67.59
CA LEU A 636 2.12 86.99 66.44
C LEU A 636 2.05 85.46 66.59
N LYS A 637 2.44 84.94 67.75
CA LYS A 637 2.40 83.50 68.05
C LYS A 637 0.97 82.94 67.96
N LYS A 638 -0.03 83.66 68.48
CA LYS A 638 -1.44 83.26 68.38
C LYS A 638 -1.88 83.09 66.91
N TRP A 639 -1.53 84.03 66.04
CA TRP A 639 -1.89 83.95 64.62
C TRP A 639 -1.12 82.85 63.88
N GLN A 640 0.16 82.62 64.23
CA GLN A 640 0.94 81.50 63.71
C GLN A 640 0.33 80.15 64.12
N ASP A 641 0.00 79.97 65.40
CA ASP A 641 -0.62 78.74 65.89
C ASP A 641 -1.99 78.48 65.22
N GLN A 642 -2.78 79.53 64.95
CA GLN A 642 -4.04 79.43 64.20
C GLN A 642 -3.84 79.07 62.72
N ARG A 643 -2.83 79.65 62.07
CA ARG A 643 -2.47 79.31 60.68
C ARG A 643 -2.03 77.85 60.60
N ASP A 644 -1.15 77.40 61.48
CA ASP A 644 -0.62 76.03 61.47
C ASP A 644 -1.73 75.00 61.73
N ALA A 645 -2.69 75.30 62.61
CA ALA A 645 -3.87 74.47 62.83
C ALA A 645 -4.77 74.38 61.58
N LEU A 646 -4.99 75.51 60.89
CA LEU A 646 -5.79 75.57 59.68
C LEU A 646 -5.10 74.91 58.48
N GLU A 647 -3.79 75.06 58.35
CA GLU A 647 -2.95 74.41 57.34
C GLU A 647 -2.95 72.88 57.53
N LYS A 648 -2.88 72.40 58.78
CA LYS A 648 -3.04 70.98 59.08
C LYS A 648 -4.44 70.45 58.70
N ALA A 649 -5.49 71.24 58.93
CA ALA A 649 -6.85 70.88 58.55
C ALA A 649 -7.02 70.85 57.01
N ASP A 650 -6.46 71.82 56.29
CA ASP A 650 -6.49 71.87 54.82
C ASP A 650 -5.74 70.69 54.20
N ASN A 651 -4.52 70.39 54.67
CA ASN A 651 -3.76 69.22 54.23
C ASN A 651 -4.52 67.89 54.42
N THR A 652 -5.31 67.77 55.49
CA THR A 652 -6.16 66.59 55.75
C THR A 652 -7.30 66.49 54.72
N ASN A 653 -7.89 67.62 54.33
CA ASN A 653 -8.92 67.67 53.29
C ASN A 653 -8.35 67.37 51.90
N THR A 654 -7.17 67.90 51.56
CA THR A 654 -6.49 67.61 50.29
C THR A 654 -6.13 66.12 50.17
N ALA A 655 -5.65 65.50 51.25
CA ALA A 655 -5.42 64.06 51.29
C ALA A 655 -6.72 63.26 51.07
N SER A 656 -7.82 63.66 51.72
CA SER A 656 -9.13 63.02 51.56
C SER A 656 -9.65 63.12 50.11
N ILE A 657 -9.45 64.26 49.44
CA ILE A 657 -9.79 64.42 48.02
C ILE A 657 -8.96 63.47 47.14
N LYS A 658 -7.64 63.40 47.37
CA LYS A 658 -6.74 62.54 46.59
C LYS A 658 -7.08 61.06 46.75
N ASP A 659 -7.41 60.63 47.97
CA ASP A 659 -7.82 59.26 48.26
C ASP A 659 -9.16 58.93 47.61
N ALA A 660 -10.16 59.82 47.70
CA ALA A 660 -11.45 59.65 47.05
C ALA A 660 -11.32 59.61 45.51
N GLN A 661 -10.46 60.44 44.91
CA GLN A 661 -10.17 60.42 43.48
C GLN A 661 -9.56 59.08 43.03
N LYS A 662 -8.61 58.54 43.81
CA LYS A 662 -8.00 57.23 43.54
C LYS A 662 -9.03 56.10 43.59
N VAL A 663 -9.97 56.15 44.53
CA VAL A 663 -11.09 55.19 44.61
C VAL A 663 -12.02 55.32 43.40
N ILE A 664 -12.41 56.55 43.02
CA ILE A 664 -13.26 56.78 41.83
C ILE A 664 -12.59 56.28 40.56
N GLU A 665 -11.31 56.57 40.36
CA GLU A 665 -10.55 56.13 39.18
C GLU A 665 -10.57 54.61 39.08
N SER A 666 -10.23 53.91 40.17
CA SER A 666 -10.27 52.45 40.24
C SER A 666 -11.65 51.86 39.96
N LEU A 667 -12.72 52.44 40.54
CA LEU A 667 -14.09 51.94 40.36
C LEU A 667 -14.67 52.28 38.97
N SER A 668 -14.28 53.42 38.38
CA SER A 668 -14.73 53.85 37.04
C SER A 668 -14.09 53.01 35.94
N THR A 669 -12.83 52.61 36.11
CA THR A 669 -12.18 51.62 35.23
C THR A 669 -12.94 50.30 35.27
N TYR A 670 -13.35 49.84 36.46
CA TYR A 670 -14.16 48.64 36.62
C TYR A 670 -15.53 48.76 35.91
N GLN A 671 -16.26 49.86 36.12
CA GLN A 671 -17.55 50.07 35.45
C GLN A 671 -17.44 50.09 33.93
N SER A 672 -16.42 50.78 33.40
CA SER A 672 -16.20 50.82 31.96
C SER A 672 -15.88 49.44 31.38
N ALA A 673 -15.11 48.62 32.12
CA ALA A 673 -14.85 47.23 31.74
C ALA A 673 -16.13 46.37 31.79
N TYR A 674 -16.97 46.55 32.81
CA TYR A 674 -18.25 45.84 32.95
C TYR A 674 -19.23 46.20 31.83
N GLU A 675 -19.41 47.48 31.50
CA GLU A 675 -20.27 47.92 30.40
C GLU A 675 -19.77 47.44 29.05
N LYS A 676 -18.44 47.42 28.85
CA LYS A 676 -17.85 46.81 27.65
C LYS A 676 -18.19 45.32 27.56
N ALA A 677 -18.04 44.58 28.67
CA ALA A 677 -18.39 43.17 28.74
C ALA A 677 -19.89 42.92 28.51
N LYS A 678 -20.76 43.80 28.99
CA LYS A 678 -22.20 43.70 28.79
C LYS A 678 -22.61 43.92 27.33
N ASN A 679 -21.98 44.88 26.65
CA ASN A 679 -22.29 45.20 25.25
C ASN A 679 -21.64 44.23 24.25
N ALA A 680 -20.52 43.61 24.64
CA ALA A 680 -19.78 42.61 23.86
C ALA A 680 -19.47 41.40 24.77
N PRO A 681 -20.50 40.60 25.13
CA PRO A 681 -20.29 39.46 26.01
C PRO A 681 -19.37 38.45 25.34
N PRO A 682 -18.54 37.72 26.12
CA PRO A 682 -17.74 36.64 25.57
C PRO A 682 -18.67 35.64 24.87
N GLU A 683 -18.25 35.11 23.73
CA GLU A 683 -18.99 34.11 22.97
C GLU A 683 -18.06 32.96 22.61
N ILE A 684 -18.49 31.73 22.90
CA ILE A 684 -17.80 30.52 22.47
C ILE A 684 -18.73 29.69 21.61
N ALA A 685 -18.26 29.34 20.42
CA ALA A 685 -18.90 28.37 19.55
C ALA A 685 -18.03 27.13 19.42
N VAL A 686 -18.68 25.96 19.44
CA VAL A 686 -18.03 24.67 19.16
C VAL A 686 -18.81 23.97 18.07
N ASP A 687 -18.14 23.69 16.96
CA ASP A 687 -18.67 22.96 15.81
C ASP A 687 -17.94 21.62 15.66
N LEU A 688 -18.70 20.54 15.47
CA LEU A 688 -18.16 19.23 15.14
C LEU A 688 -18.35 18.97 13.64
N ASN A 689 -17.28 18.58 12.95
CA ASN A 689 -17.26 18.35 11.51
C ASN A 689 -16.72 16.96 11.16
N LYS A 690 -17.38 16.27 10.24
CA LYS A 690 -16.89 15.01 9.66
C LYS A 690 -15.56 15.22 8.93
N VAL A 691 -14.65 14.26 9.12
CA VAL A 691 -13.38 14.20 8.36
C VAL A 691 -13.52 13.18 7.25
N TYR A 692 -13.06 13.54 6.05
CA TYR A 692 -13.05 12.65 4.89
C TYR A 692 -11.61 12.31 4.48
N SER A 693 -11.40 11.11 3.96
CA SER A 693 -10.17 10.69 3.30
C SER A 693 -9.98 11.43 1.98
N TRP A 694 -8.78 11.34 1.41
CA TRP A 694 -8.50 11.83 0.06
C TRP A 694 -9.37 11.17 -1.02
N SER A 695 -9.87 9.96 -0.75
CA SER A 695 -10.82 9.23 -1.60
C SER A 695 -12.29 9.61 -1.37
N GLY A 696 -12.57 10.59 -0.50
CA GLY A 696 -13.92 11.11 -0.23
C GLY A 696 -14.75 10.26 0.75
N LYS A 697 -14.14 9.30 1.45
CA LYS A 697 -14.82 8.47 2.45
C LYS A 697 -14.71 9.05 3.85
N GLU A 698 -15.79 8.98 4.62
CA GLU A 698 -15.82 9.48 5.99
C GLU A 698 -14.96 8.61 6.92
N TYR A 699 -14.03 9.23 7.64
CA TYR A 699 -13.33 8.55 8.72
C TYR A 699 -14.26 8.35 9.93
N LYS A 700 -14.24 7.15 10.51
CA LYS A 700 -15.08 6.80 11.67
C LYS A 700 -14.40 7.00 13.02
N ASP A 701 -13.08 7.09 13.02
CA ASP A 701 -12.19 7.24 14.18
C ASP A 701 -11.83 8.69 14.51
N ARG A 702 -12.17 9.65 13.64
CA ARG A 702 -11.78 11.06 13.77
C ARG A 702 -12.88 12.05 13.40
N ILE A 703 -12.81 13.20 14.05
CA ILE A 703 -13.72 14.33 13.90
C ILE A 703 -12.93 15.62 14.01
N ASP A 704 -13.25 16.60 13.18
CA ASP A 704 -12.70 17.95 13.32
C ASP A 704 -13.61 18.75 14.26
N VAL A 705 -13.00 19.49 15.18
CA VAL A 705 -13.66 20.32 16.17
C VAL A 705 -13.17 21.74 15.97
N GLU A 706 -14.09 22.63 15.62
CA GLU A 706 -13.80 24.03 15.44
C GLU A 706 -14.29 24.77 16.68
N ILE A 707 -13.39 25.51 17.31
CA ILE A 707 -13.69 26.32 18.49
C ILE A 707 -13.45 27.76 18.08
N THR A 708 -14.53 28.53 18.08
CA THR A 708 -14.50 29.98 17.87
C THR A 708 -14.73 30.66 19.20
N SER A 709 -13.92 31.66 19.50
CA SER A 709 -13.94 32.37 20.77
C SER A 709 -13.82 33.87 20.52
N ASP A 710 -14.90 34.58 20.76
CA ASP A 710 -15.00 36.03 20.56
C ASP A 710 -15.13 36.74 21.91
N ASP A 711 -14.55 37.94 21.99
CA ASP A 711 -14.63 38.85 23.13
C ASP A 711 -14.26 38.26 24.52
N PHE A 712 -13.43 37.22 24.56
CA PHE A 712 -13.01 36.55 25.79
C PHE A 712 -12.22 37.43 26.77
N GLN A 713 -11.66 38.55 26.31
CA GLN A 713 -11.10 39.58 27.19
C GLN A 713 -12.10 40.18 28.18
N ASN A 714 -13.40 40.00 27.92
CA ASN A 714 -14.51 40.46 28.73
C ASN A 714 -15.04 39.38 29.70
N LEU A 715 -14.42 38.18 29.74
CA LEU A 715 -14.77 37.13 30.68
C LEU A 715 -14.28 37.50 32.10
N ILE A 716 -15.21 37.90 32.97
CA ILE A 716 -14.94 38.37 34.34
C ILE A 716 -15.67 37.53 35.39
N ASP A 717 -15.03 37.34 36.55
CA ASP A 717 -15.58 36.65 37.72
C ASP A 717 -16.56 37.54 38.52
N SER A 718 -17.20 37.00 39.57
CA SER A 718 -18.12 37.78 40.40
C SER A 718 -17.48 38.96 41.13
N LYS A 719 -16.15 38.99 41.28
CA LYS A 719 -15.39 40.06 41.93
C LYS A 719 -14.90 41.10 40.93
N GLY A 720 -15.13 40.88 39.64
CA GLY A 720 -14.69 41.76 38.59
C GLY A 720 -13.29 41.50 38.07
N ASN A 721 -12.64 40.42 38.50
CA ASN A 721 -11.34 40.03 37.96
C ASN A 721 -11.53 39.30 36.64
N ARG A 722 -10.58 39.49 35.73
CA ARG A 722 -10.55 38.70 34.50
C ARG A 722 -10.28 37.23 34.81
N ILE A 723 -11.05 36.35 34.19
CA ILE A 723 -10.82 34.92 34.25
C ILE A 723 -9.78 34.57 33.18
N SER A 724 -8.58 34.20 33.64
CA SER A 724 -7.45 33.90 32.75
C SER A 724 -7.42 32.46 32.24
N LYS A 725 -8.34 31.60 32.69
CA LYS A 725 -8.36 30.17 32.34
C LYS A 725 -9.78 29.68 32.10
N PHE A 726 -9.95 28.93 31.01
CA PHE A 726 -11.17 28.18 30.74
C PHE A 726 -10.80 26.87 30.05
N TYR A 727 -11.73 25.93 30.00
CA TYR A 727 -11.51 24.64 29.34
C TYR A 727 -12.70 24.22 28.50
N VAL A 728 -12.41 23.41 27.48
CA VAL A 728 -13.40 22.59 26.77
C VAL A 728 -13.04 21.13 26.99
N ARG A 729 -13.89 20.40 27.69
CA ARG A 729 -13.76 18.97 27.93
C ARG A 729 -14.57 18.22 26.88
N PHE A 730 -13.95 17.23 26.26
CA PHE A 730 -14.60 16.28 25.37
C PHE A 730 -14.66 14.94 26.06
N LYS A 731 -15.84 14.33 26.11
CA LYS A 731 -16.00 12.91 26.41
C LYS A 731 -16.55 12.24 25.17
N MET A 732 -15.72 11.45 24.49
CA MET A 732 -16.10 10.76 23.27
C MET A 732 -16.76 9.43 23.57
N TYR A 733 -17.63 8.96 22.68
CA TYR A 733 -18.28 7.66 22.80
C TYR A 733 -17.82 6.69 21.73
N ASP A 734 -17.46 5.49 22.18
CA ASP A 734 -17.09 4.35 21.37
C ASP A 734 -18.01 3.14 21.67
N GLY A 735 -17.59 1.94 21.27
CA GLY A 735 -18.33 0.71 21.51
C GLY A 735 -18.43 0.29 22.99
N THR A 736 -17.69 0.91 23.90
CA THR A 736 -17.78 0.67 25.36
C THR A 736 -18.93 1.43 26.02
N TYR A 737 -19.61 2.32 25.28
CA TYR A 737 -20.75 3.10 25.77
C TYR A 737 -22.07 2.73 25.07
N TYR A 738 -23.14 2.66 25.86
CA TYR A 738 -24.51 2.52 25.38
C TYR A 738 -25.41 3.50 26.13
N ASN A 739 -26.14 4.33 25.39
CA ASN A 739 -26.99 5.41 25.93
C ASN A 739 -26.21 6.35 26.87
N SER A 740 -25.00 6.73 26.47
CA SER A 740 -24.08 7.59 27.25
C SER A 740 -23.62 6.98 28.58
N GLN A 741 -23.90 5.70 28.83
CA GLN A 741 -23.46 4.94 30.01
C GLN A 741 -22.42 3.88 29.60
N PRO A 742 -21.36 3.66 30.39
CA PRO A 742 -20.41 2.60 30.11
C PRO A 742 -21.11 1.24 30.25
N ILE A 743 -20.86 0.33 29.30
CA ILE A 743 -21.46 -1.01 29.25
C ILE A 743 -20.90 -1.91 30.37
N ARG A 744 -19.64 -1.67 30.77
CA ARG A 744 -18.98 -2.35 31.89
C ARG A 744 -18.64 -1.35 32.99
N SER A 745 -18.81 -1.75 34.24
CA SER A 745 -18.42 -0.96 35.41
C SER A 745 -16.91 -0.85 35.63
N THR A 746 -16.12 -1.72 34.98
CA THR A 746 -14.66 -1.76 35.09
C THR A 746 -13.93 -0.89 34.07
N ALA A 747 -14.62 -0.45 33.01
CA ALA A 747 -14.04 0.45 32.03
C ALA A 747 -13.77 1.80 32.70
N ASP A 748 -12.54 2.32 32.60
CA ASP A 748 -12.21 3.64 33.14
C ASP A 748 -13.12 4.68 32.49
N ALA A 749 -14.00 5.32 33.26
CA ALA A 749 -14.93 6.31 32.71
C ALA A 749 -14.23 7.51 32.04
N ASN A 750 -12.92 7.67 32.24
CA ASN A 750 -12.13 8.80 31.79
C ASN A 750 -11.23 8.52 30.57
N HIS A 751 -11.06 7.27 30.10
CA HIS A 751 -10.16 6.97 28.96
C HIS A 751 -10.52 7.75 27.67
N LEU A 752 -11.81 8.02 27.46
CA LEU A 752 -12.31 8.81 26.32
C LEU A 752 -12.58 10.28 26.69
N THR A 753 -12.03 10.75 27.81
CA THR A 753 -12.19 12.13 28.26
C THR A 753 -10.87 12.90 28.11
N GLY A 754 -10.94 14.08 27.51
CA GLY A 754 -9.79 14.97 27.40
C GLY A 754 -10.19 16.44 27.50
N PHE A 755 -9.23 17.28 27.92
CA PHE A 755 -9.44 18.71 28.14
C PHE A 755 -8.53 19.54 27.24
N LEU A 756 -9.12 20.49 26.51
CA LEU A 756 -8.42 21.62 25.90
C LEU A 756 -8.43 22.77 26.92
N ASN A 757 -7.28 23.04 27.53
CA ASN A 757 -7.11 24.10 28.51
C ASN A 757 -6.63 25.38 27.82
N PHE A 758 -7.47 26.39 27.80
CA PHE A 758 -7.16 27.69 27.21
C PHE A 758 -6.73 28.67 28.30
N THR A 759 -5.81 29.57 27.94
CA THR A 759 -5.44 30.69 28.81
C THR A 759 -5.64 32.02 28.09
N VAL A 760 -6.18 33.00 28.79
CA VAL A 760 -6.36 34.37 28.30
C VAL A 760 -5.28 35.24 28.93
N ASP A 761 -4.45 35.87 28.12
CA ASP A 761 -3.40 36.76 28.60
C ASP A 761 -3.96 38.15 28.99
N SER A 762 -3.08 39.04 29.48
CA SER A 762 -3.47 40.39 29.91
C SER A 762 -3.96 41.27 28.74
N SER A 763 -3.54 40.99 27.51
CA SER A 763 -4.04 41.63 26.29
C SER A 763 -5.37 41.08 25.80
N GLY A 764 -5.86 39.98 26.38
CA GLY A 764 -7.07 39.31 25.93
C GLY A 764 -6.84 38.27 24.84
N ARG A 765 -5.58 37.95 24.52
CA ARG A 765 -5.25 36.93 23.54
C ARG A 765 -5.38 35.54 24.16
N ILE A 766 -5.92 34.62 23.37
CA ILE A 766 -6.14 33.25 23.79
C ILE A 766 -4.93 32.41 23.38
N THR A 767 -4.25 31.84 24.37
CA THR A 767 -3.24 30.81 24.13
C THR A 767 -3.96 29.50 23.89
N ARG A 768 -3.76 28.94 22.69
CA ARG A 768 -4.39 27.71 22.23
C ARG A 768 -3.61 26.50 22.72
N PRO A 769 -4.24 25.52 23.39
CA PRO A 769 -3.60 24.25 23.66
C PRO A 769 -3.26 23.55 22.35
N THR A 770 -2.14 22.86 22.25
CA THR A 770 -1.81 22.08 21.04
C THR A 770 -2.37 20.65 21.09
N MET A 771 -2.76 20.18 22.28
CA MET A 771 -3.14 18.79 22.57
C MET A 771 -4.17 18.70 23.70
N LEU A 772 -4.85 17.55 23.82
CA LEU A 772 -5.68 17.22 24.99
C LEU A 772 -4.81 16.90 26.20
N SER A 773 -5.33 17.25 27.36
CA SER A 773 -4.82 16.84 28.67
C SER A 773 -5.79 15.90 29.37
N ALA A 774 -5.30 15.04 30.25
CA ALA A 774 -6.14 14.14 31.05
C ALA A 774 -6.90 14.88 32.17
N THR A 775 -6.44 16.07 32.56
CA THR A 775 -6.99 16.87 33.65
C THR A 775 -7.08 18.34 33.27
N SER A 776 -8.06 19.05 33.81
CA SER A 776 -8.13 20.51 33.67
C SER A 776 -6.86 21.16 34.27
N GLY A 777 -6.08 21.86 33.44
CA GLY A 777 -4.92 22.67 33.86
C GLY A 777 -3.52 22.20 33.44
N THR A 778 -3.37 21.08 32.72
CA THR A 778 -2.05 20.54 32.29
C THR A 778 -1.90 20.52 30.77
N ALA A 779 -0.67 20.50 30.23
CA ALA A 779 -0.38 20.37 28.79
C ALA A 779 -0.25 18.89 28.37
N GLY A 780 -0.66 18.53 27.15
CA GLY A 780 -0.58 17.16 26.62
C GLY A 780 0.83 16.73 26.17
N THR A 781 1.03 15.43 25.89
CA THR A 781 2.28 14.84 25.33
C THR A 781 2.00 13.93 24.12
N GLU A 782 3.08 13.58 23.40
CA GLU A 782 3.26 13.38 21.94
C GLU A 782 2.52 12.24 21.18
N ASP A 783 2.87 12.24 19.88
CA ASP A 783 2.25 11.88 18.59
C ASP A 783 1.80 10.42 18.34
N ASP A 784 0.96 10.20 17.33
CA ASP A 784 0.71 8.86 16.76
C ASP A 784 0.65 8.89 15.22
N GLN A 785 1.56 8.10 14.62
CA GLN A 785 1.85 8.00 13.18
C GLN A 785 0.82 7.20 12.38
N SER A 786 -0.41 7.02 12.87
CA SER A 786 -1.36 6.07 12.27
C SER A 786 -2.28 6.66 11.20
N ALA A 787 -2.07 7.92 10.78
CA ALA A 787 -3.08 8.75 10.14
C ALA A 787 -3.70 8.19 8.83
N ASP A 788 -3.10 7.18 8.19
CA ASP A 788 -3.53 6.64 6.90
C ASP A 788 -3.83 5.11 6.87
N MET A 789 -3.68 4.40 7.99
CA MET A 789 -3.76 2.92 7.94
C MET A 789 -5.18 2.40 7.70
N ALA A 790 -6.20 3.02 8.30
CA ALA A 790 -7.60 2.61 8.11
C ALA A 790 -8.08 2.83 6.66
N ALA A 791 -7.70 3.95 6.04
CA ALA A 791 -8.01 4.24 4.64
C ALA A 791 -7.34 3.21 3.70
N ARG A 792 -6.05 2.89 3.94
CA ARG A 792 -5.32 1.84 3.22
C ARG A 792 -5.96 0.46 3.38
N CYS A 793 -6.46 0.13 4.57
CA CYS A 793 -7.16 -1.13 4.81
C CYS A 793 -8.52 -1.23 4.13
N GLU A 794 -9.26 -0.13 4.05
CA GLU A 794 -10.54 -0.12 3.36
C GLU A 794 -10.37 -0.19 1.83
N GLU A 795 -9.35 0.48 1.26
CA GLU A 795 -8.95 0.26 -0.13
C GLU A 795 -8.58 -1.19 -0.39
N TYR A 796 -7.78 -1.77 0.50
CA TYR A 796 -7.45 -3.19 0.47
C TYR A 796 -8.70 -4.09 0.45
N TYR A 797 -9.69 -3.87 1.32
CA TYR A 797 -10.94 -4.66 1.33
C TYR A 797 -11.80 -4.47 0.06
N ASN A 798 -11.85 -3.25 -0.51
CA ASN A 798 -12.59 -3.01 -1.75
C ASN A 798 -11.92 -3.68 -2.97
N MET A 799 -10.61 -3.86 -2.95
CA MET A 799 -9.88 -4.62 -3.96
C MET A 799 -10.10 -6.15 -3.85
N ILE A 800 -10.40 -6.67 -2.65
CA ILE A 800 -10.60 -8.11 -2.39
C ILE A 800 -11.98 -8.61 -2.84
N ASN A 801 -13.00 -7.74 -2.86
CA ASN A 801 -14.38 -8.14 -3.17
C ASN A 801 -14.68 -8.43 -4.66
N SER A 802 -13.66 -8.51 -5.51
CA SER A 802 -13.78 -8.82 -6.94
C SER A 802 -13.00 -10.10 -7.30
N GLN A 803 -13.65 -11.25 -7.09
CA GLN A 803 -13.18 -12.60 -7.41
C GLN A 803 -11.94 -13.04 -6.62
N SER A 804 -11.83 -14.34 -6.29
CA SER A 804 -10.91 -14.89 -5.29
C SER A 804 -9.41 -14.58 -5.46
N PHE A 805 -9.01 -13.95 -6.57
CA PHE A 805 -7.75 -13.25 -6.79
C PHE A 805 -7.99 -12.10 -7.79
N GLY A 806 -7.44 -10.91 -7.52
CA GLY A 806 -7.52 -9.78 -8.46
C GLY A 806 -6.85 -10.10 -9.79
N ALA A 807 -7.33 -9.52 -10.90
CA ALA A 807 -6.69 -9.70 -12.21
C ALA A 807 -5.39 -8.90 -12.27
N ALA A 808 -4.27 -9.58 -12.55
CA ALA A 808 -2.99 -8.92 -12.81
C ALA A 808 -2.88 -8.47 -14.26
N ASN A 809 -2.20 -7.35 -14.51
CA ASN A 809 -1.83 -6.98 -15.88
C ASN A 809 -0.93 -8.09 -16.47
N TRP A 810 -1.21 -8.49 -17.71
CA TRP A 810 -0.50 -9.55 -18.44
C TRP A 810 1.00 -9.28 -18.65
N GLY A 811 1.44 -8.01 -18.59
CA GLY A 811 2.87 -7.65 -18.70
C GLY A 811 3.66 -7.75 -17.39
N VAL A 812 3.00 -7.95 -16.24
CA VAL A 812 3.67 -8.02 -14.93
C VAL A 812 4.38 -9.36 -14.80
N SER A 813 5.64 -9.36 -14.37
CA SER A 813 6.33 -10.60 -13.95
C SER A 813 6.14 -10.82 -12.45
N PHE A 814 5.77 -12.03 -12.04
CA PHE A 814 5.75 -12.42 -10.63
C PHE A 814 7.03 -13.14 -10.20
N SER A 815 7.98 -13.27 -11.13
CA SER A 815 9.21 -14.05 -10.94
C SER A 815 9.97 -13.67 -9.68
N SER A 816 10.09 -12.38 -9.37
CA SER A 816 10.77 -11.86 -8.17
C SER A 816 10.22 -12.39 -6.84
N ASN A 817 8.93 -12.76 -6.80
CA ASN A 817 8.22 -13.29 -5.64
C ASN A 817 7.94 -14.80 -5.75
N THR A 818 8.55 -15.49 -6.71
CA THR A 818 8.29 -16.91 -6.98
C THR A 818 8.42 -17.78 -5.73
N ARG A 819 9.52 -17.64 -4.99
CA ARG A 819 9.74 -18.47 -3.79
C ARG A 819 8.62 -18.31 -2.76
N LYS A 820 8.10 -17.09 -2.60
CA LYS A 820 6.95 -16.80 -1.73
C LYS A 820 5.67 -17.46 -2.25
N SER A 821 5.37 -17.35 -3.54
CA SER A 821 4.22 -17.99 -4.18
C SER A 821 4.25 -19.52 -4.08
N TRP A 822 5.44 -20.12 -4.13
CA TRP A 822 5.65 -21.56 -3.98
C TRP A 822 5.75 -22.04 -2.52
N ASN A 823 5.63 -21.13 -1.55
CA ASN A 823 5.66 -21.42 -0.11
C ASN A 823 4.24 -21.53 0.49
N PHE A 824 3.38 -22.36 -0.09
CA PHE A 824 1.92 -22.39 0.13
C PHE A 824 1.43 -23.37 1.23
N ALA A 825 2.28 -23.68 2.22
CA ALA A 825 1.98 -24.53 3.38
C ALA A 825 1.81 -26.05 3.14
N GLY A 826 2.41 -26.81 4.05
CA GLY A 826 2.19 -28.24 4.31
C GLY A 826 2.19 -28.56 5.82
N VAL A 827 2.16 -27.52 6.68
CA VAL A 827 2.13 -27.60 8.15
C VAL A 827 1.28 -26.44 8.66
N THR A 828 0.31 -26.71 9.53
CA THR A 828 -0.50 -25.69 10.20
C THR A 828 0.39 -24.80 11.08
N GLY A 829 0.47 -23.49 10.82
CA GLY A 829 0.93 -22.52 11.82
C GLY A 829 2.07 -21.54 11.47
N SER A 830 2.75 -21.62 10.32
CA SER A 830 3.66 -20.53 9.90
C SER A 830 3.98 -20.56 8.41
N VAL A 831 3.73 -19.44 7.73
CA VAL A 831 4.10 -19.18 6.31
C VAL A 831 5.33 -18.28 6.18
N THR A 832 6.02 -17.95 7.28
CA THR A 832 7.07 -16.90 7.28
C THR A 832 8.48 -17.41 7.00
N THR A 833 8.74 -18.72 7.06
CA THR A 833 10.07 -19.29 6.82
C THR A 833 10.19 -19.82 5.39
N ASP A 834 11.21 -19.38 4.64
CA ASP A 834 11.60 -19.95 3.33
C ASP A 834 12.96 -20.65 3.46
N PRO A 835 13.05 -21.97 3.21
CA PRO A 835 11.96 -22.91 2.91
C PRO A 835 11.10 -23.26 4.15
N ILE A 836 9.82 -23.61 3.96
CA ILE A 836 8.91 -24.02 5.06
C ILE A 836 9.39 -25.30 5.76
N LEU A 837 9.89 -26.28 4.99
CA LEU A 837 10.40 -27.54 5.55
C LEU A 837 11.90 -27.65 5.32
N ALA A 838 12.66 -27.87 6.39
CA ALA A 838 14.09 -28.11 6.31
C ALA A 838 14.42 -29.48 5.67
N GLU A 839 13.56 -30.49 5.83
CA GLU A 839 13.80 -31.81 5.27
C GLU A 839 12.50 -32.60 5.09
N LYS A 840 12.42 -33.35 3.98
CA LYS A 840 11.46 -34.44 3.74
C LYS A 840 12.25 -35.68 3.40
N LYS A 841 12.30 -36.63 4.34
CA LYS A 841 12.99 -37.91 4.16
C LYS A 841 11.96 -39.03 4.00
N TRP A 842 12.03 -39.79 2.90
CA TRP A 842 11.22 -40.98 2.72
C TRP A 842 11.97 -42.18 3.30
N THR A 843 11.41 -42.75 4.36
CA THR A 843 11.91 -43.99 5.00
C THR A 843 11.03 -45.20 4.72
N SER A 844 9.87 -44.99 4.10
CA SER A 844 8.94 -46.04 3.65
C SER A 844 8.23 -45.60 2.38
N ASN A 845 7.60 -46.56 1.69
CA ASN A 845 6.83 -46.31 0.48
C ASN A 845 5.61 -45.42 0.78
N ASP A 846 5.32 -44.49 -0.13
CA ASP A 846 4.17 -43.60 0.03
C ASP A 846 2.84 -44.39 -0.03
N THR A 847 2.01 -44.18 0.99
CA THR A 847 0.63 -44.71 1.07
C THR A 847 -0.43 -43.65 0.76
N LYS A 848 -0.01 -42.40 0.58
CA LYS A 848 -0.85 -41.25 0.26
C LYS A 848 -0.14 -40.38 -0.76
N PHE A 849 -0.91 -39.66 -1.56
CA PHE A 849 -0.37 -38.67 -2.48
C PHE A 849 0.04 -37.41 -1.73
N GLY A 850 1.33 -37.07 -1.75
CA GLY A 850 1.86 -35.86 -1.12
C GLY A 850 1.74 -34.62 -2.01
N VAL A 851 1.48 -33.46 -1.42
CA VAL A 851 1.66 -32.15 -2.08
C VAL A 851 2.43 -31.29 -1.09
N PHE A 852 3.65 -30.89 -1.45
CA PHE A 852 4.54 -30.16 -0.56
C PHE A 852 5.05 -28.88 -1.24
N SER A 853 5.11 -27.80 -0.45
CA SER A 853 5.76 -26.54 -0.79
C SER A 853 7.28 -26.72 -0.86
N ILE A 854 8.04 -25.61 -0.94
CA ILE A 854 9.51 -25.66 -0.98
C ILE A 854 10.07 -26.39 0.26
N VAL A 855 10.71 -27.53 0.02
CA VAL A 855 11.47 -28.31 1.00
C VAL A 855 12.96 -28.12 0.73
N LYS A 856 13.75 -27.78 1.77
CA LYS A 856 15.20 -27.59 1.61
C LYS A 856 15.90 -28.86 1.10
N ASN A 857 15.59 -30.00 1.70
CA ASN A 857 16.20 -31.29 1.37
C ASN A 857 15.12 -32.39 1.22
N CYS A 858 14.99 -32.95 0.04
CA CYS A 858 14.19 -34.11 -0.28
C CYS A 858 15.11 -35.32 -0.40
N ILE A 859 14.98 -36.32 0.48
CA ILE A 859 15.90 -37.47 0.56
C ILE A 859 15.12 -38.78 0.40
N ILE A 860 15.25 -39.42 -0.76
CA ILE A 860 14.69 -40.76 -1.02
C ILE A 860 15.73 -41.79 -0.60
N THR A 861 15.45 -42.47 0.52
CA THR A 861 16.39 -43.45 1.09
C THR A 861 16.42 -44.76 0.30
N LYS A 862 17.47 -45.54 0.53
CA LYS A 862 17.73 -46.82 -0.15
C LYS A 862 16.59 -47.84 -0.12
N ASP A 863 15.78 -47.85 0.95
CA ASP A 863 14.75 -48.86 1.22
C ASP A 863 13.40 -48.53 0.57
N VAL A 864 13.23 -47.31 0.06
CA VAL A 864 11.96 -46.83 -0.52
C VAL A 864 11.91 -47.14 -2.00
N THR A 865 11.01 -48.01 -2.45
CA THR A 865 10.83 -48.42 -3.85
C THR A 865 9.71 -47.66 -4.57
N PHE A 866 8.87 -46.91 -3.85
CA PHE A 866 7.74 -46.19 -4.41
C PHE A 866 7.53 -44.83 -3.74
N VAL A 867 7.53 -43.77 -4.56
CA VAL A 867 7.29 -42.38 -4.15
C VAL A 867 6.20 -41.78 -5.02
N THR A 868 5.26 -41.04 -4.42
CA THR A 868 4.22 -40.35 -5.17
C THR A 868 3.89 -38.97 -4.61
N GLY A 869 3.59 -38.02 -5.48
CA GLY A 869 3.19 -36.68 -5.08
C GLY A 869 3.75 -35.57 -5.95
N PHE A 870 3.47 -34.35 -5.53
CA PHE A 870 4.00 -33.12 -6.09
C PHE A 870 4.92 -32.45 -5.08
N TYR A 871 6.17 -32.24 -5.47
CA TYR A 871 7.22 -31.79 -4.57
C TYR A 871 8.03 -30.67 -5.20
N THR A 872 8.23 -29.59 -4.45
CA THR A 872 9.21 -28.55 -4.78
C THR A 872 10.38 -28.67 -3.81
N CYS A 873 11.55 -29.06 -4.31
CA CYS A 873 12.72 -29.38 -3.48
C CYS A 873 13.88 -28.48 -3.85
N ASP A 874 14.48 -27.73 -2.92
CA ASP A 874 15.75 -27.05 -3.18
C ASP A 874 16.83 -28.09 -3.52
N ASN A 875 16.95 -29.16 -2.73
CA ASN A 875 17.87 -30.25 -2.98
C ASN A 875 17.13 -31.59 -3.03
N LEU A 876 17.30 -32.38 -4.10
CA LEU A 876 16.82 -33.77 -4.17
C LEU A 876 18.01 -34.74 -4.12
N THR A 877 17.99 -35.69 -3.19
CA THR A 877 18.98 -36.77 -3.10
C THR A 877 18.29 -38.12 -3.20
N ILE A 878 18.74 -38.95 -4.15
CA ILE A 878 18.37 -40.37 -4.26
C ILE A 878 19.58 -41.20 -3.86
N GLU A 879 19.48 -41.87 -2.72
CA GLU A 879 20.57 -42.65 -2.14
C GLU A 879 20.85 -43.93 -2.96
N THR A 880 22.05 -44.49 -2.75
CA THR A 880 22.48 -45.80 -3.27
C THR A 880 21.45 -46.87 -2.91
N ARG A 881 21.04 -47.67 -3.90
CA ARG A 881 19.97 -48.67 -3.75
C ARG A 881 20.23 -49.86 -4.66
N THR A 882 19.65 -51.01 -4.31
CA THR A 882 19.71 -52.24 -5.10
C THR A 882 18.37 -52.59 -5.76
N GLN A 883 17.27 -52.05 -5.24
CA GLN A 883 15.92 -52.25 -5.77
C GLN A 883 15.51 -51.09 -6.67
N PRO A 884 14.76 -51.33 -7.76
CA PRO A 884 14.25 -50.27 -8.62
C PRO A 884 13.39 -49.25 -7.85
N LEU A 885 13.43 -47.99 -8.26
CA LEU A 885 12.58 -46.91 -7.75
C LEU A 885 11.48 -46.57 -8.76
N ARG A 886 10.25 -46.50 -8.29
CA ARG A 886 9.11 -45.97 -9.05
C ARG A 886 8.65 -44.64 -8.46
N ILE A 887 8.67 -43.58 -9.27
CA ILE A 887 8.18 -42.24 -8.89
C ILE A 887 6.96 -41.87 -9.73
N ILE A 888 5.83 -41.56 -9.10
CA ILE A 888 4.61 -41.08 -9.75
C ILE A 888 4.27 -39.67 -9.26
N GLY A 889 4.47 -38.67 -10.12
CA GLY A 889 4.18 -37.27 -9.85
C GLY A 889 5.30 -36.36 -10.36
N THR A 890 5.31 -35.13 -9.87
CA THR A 890 6.19 -34.06 -10.36
C THR A 890 7.15 -33.62 -9.27
N PHE A 891 8.43 -33.53 -9.61
CA PHE A 891 9.39 -32.79 -8.79
C PHE A 891 9.87 -31.55 -9.53
N ILE A 892 9.81 -30.42 -8.84
CA ILE A 892 10.46 -29.17 -9.24
C ILE A 892 11.71 -29.04 -8.39
N ILE A 893 12.87 -29.00 -9.03
CA ILE A 893 14.14 -28.86 -8.35
C ILE A 893 14.50 -27.37 -8.28
N GLY A 894 14.80 -26.85 -7.10
CA GLY A 894 15.22 -25.47 -6.92
C GLY A 894 16.71 -25.32 -7.21
N LYS A 895 17.57 -26.02 -6.47
CA LYS A 895 19.02 -25.77 -6.48
C LYS A 895 19.82 -26.92 -7.05
N ASN A 896 19.69 -28.12 -6.48
CA ASN A 896 20.53 -29.26 -6.85
C ASN A 896 19.76 -30.59 -6.85
N MET A 897 20.18 -31.51 -7.69
CA MET A 897 19.72 -32.90 -7.65
C MET A 897 20.93 -33.84 -7.72
N ARG A 898 20.97 -34.82 -6.82
CA ARG A 898 22.01 -35.85 -6.72
C ARG A 898 21.36 -37.23 -6.76
N VAL A 899 21.75 -38.02 -7.75
CA VAL A 899 21.31 -39.42 -7.88
C VAL A 899 22.54 -40.30 -7.83
N ALA A 900 22.61 -41.19 -6.84
CA ALA A 900 23.71 -42.14 -6.74
C ALA A 900 23.81 -43.00 -8.02
N PRO A 901 25.01 -43.28 -8.56
CA PRO A 901 25.18 -44.11 -9.75
C PRO A 901 24.52 -45.49 -9.60
N GLU A 902 24.70 -46.12 -8.45
CA GLU A 902 24.08 -47.42 -8.18
C GLU A 902 22.54 -47.35 -8.16
N ALA A 903 21.95 -46.18 -7.86
CA ALA A 903 20.50 -45.99 -7.99
C ALA A 903 20.05 -45.96 -9.45
N ILE A 904 20.81 -45.31 -10.33
CA ILE A 904 20.55 -45.33 -11.78
C ILE A 904 20.70 -46.76 -12.30
N LYS A 905 21.73 -47.51 -11.88
CA LYS A 905 21.92 -48.92 -12.24
C LYS A 905 20.81 -49.82 -11.69
N ALA A 906 20.30 -49.59 -10.48
CA ALA A 906 19.15 -50.34 -9.96
C ALA A 906 17.86 -50.08 -10.76
N GLY A 907 17.78 -48.93 -11.43
CA GLY A 907 16.68 -48.54 -12.29
C GLY A 907 15.73 -47.56 -11.60
N ILE A 908 15.42 -46.45 -12.27
CA ILE A 908 14.48 -45.44 -11.79
C ILE A 908 13.44 -45.20 -12.88
N VAL A 909 12.16 -45.41 -12.58
CA VAL A 909 11.07 -45.14 -13.51
C VAL A 909 10.22 -44.01 -12.99
N TRP A 910 10.18 -42.91 -13.74
CA TRP A 910 9.51 -41.68 -13.34
C TRP A 910 8.41 -41.33 -14.33
N SER A 911 7.19 -41.12 -13.84
CA SER A 911 6.08 -40.61 -14.64
C SER A 911 5.31 -39.55 -13.87
N SER A 912 4.60 -38.67 -14.56
CA SER A 912 3.58 -37.83 -13.94
C SER A 912 2.32 -38.66 -13.65
N ILE A 913 1.32 -38.02 -13.04
CA ILE A 913 0.02 -38.65 -12.77
C ILE A 913 -0.79 -38.91 -14.04
N TYR A 914 -0.48 -38.25 -15.16
CA TYR A 914 -1.23 -38.40 -16.41
C TYR A 914 -0.71 -39.53 -17.31
N TRP A 915 0.38 -40.18 -16.92
CA TRP A 915 0.83 -41.38 -17.63
C TRP A 915 -0.21 -42.49 -17.50
N PRO A 916 -0.63 -43.17 -18.60
CA PRO A 916 -1.74 -44.13 -18.54
C PRO A 916 -1.58 -45.25 -17.50
N GLN A 917 -0.35 -45.69 -17.24
CA GLN A 917 -0.06 -46.73 -16.23
C GLN A 917 -0.01 -46.19 -14.79
N ALA A 918 0.07 -44.87 -14.58
CA ALA A 918 0.09 -44.30 -13.25
C ALA A 918 -1.24 -44.55 -12.50
N THR A 919 -2.38 -44.39 -13.19
CA THR A 919 -3.72 -44.62 -12.60
C THR A 919 -3.88 -46.01 -11.98
N PRO A 920 -3.68 -47.13 -12.69
CA PRO A 920 -3.80 -48.46 -12.09
C PRO A 920 -2.76 -48.70 -10.98
N GLU A 921 -1.54 -48.16 -11.10
CA GLU A 921 -0.50 -48.28 -10.05
C GLU A 921 -0.86 -47.52 -8.76
N LEU A 922 -1.53 -46.37 -8.87
CA LEU A 922 -2.01 -45.58 -7.72
C LEU A 922 -3.26 -46.24 -7.09
N ARG A 923 -4.13 -46.81 -7.92
CA ARG A 923 -5.30 -47.59 -7.48
C ARG A 923 -4.89 -48.84 -6.69
N SER A 924 -3.92 -49.62 -7.17
CA SER A 924 -3.45 -50.83 -6.50
C SER A 924 -2.83 -50.57 -5.12
N ARG A 925 -2.46 -49.32 -4.84
CA ARG A 925 -1.89 -48.86 -3.56
C ARG A 925 -2.89 -48.09 -2.70
N LEU A 926 -4.18 -48.08 -3.04
CA LEU A 926 -5.25 -47.37 -2.33
C LEU A 926 -5.06 -45.85 -2.26
N ILE A 927 -4.21 -45.26 -3.13
CA ILE A 927 -4.04 -43.81 -3.22
C ILE A 927 -5.22 -43.19 -4.00
N LEU A 928 -5.66 -43.88 -5.05
CA LEU A 928 -6.92 -43.62 -5.75
C LEU A 928 -7.91 -44.71 -5.37
N ALA A 929 -8.95 -44.33 -4.65
CA ALA A 929 -9.97 -45.24 -4.15
C ALA A 929 -11.33 -44.54 -4.17
N PRO A 930 -12.45 -45.26 -4.28
CA PRO A 930 -13.77 -44.64 -4.21
C PRO A 930 -13.98 -44.07 -2.79
N TYR A 931 -14.78 -43.00 -2.67
CA TYR A 931 -15.07 -42.41 -1.35
C TYR A 931 -15.94 -43.35 -0.50
N THR A 932 -16.89 -44.04 -1.13
CA THR A 932 -17.84 -44.94 -0.42
C THR A 932 -17.18 -46.17 0.19
N GLU A 933 -16.19 -46.75 -0.50
CA GLU A 933 -15.54 -48.00 -0.09
C GLU A 933 -14.03 -47.93 -0.32
N PRO A 934 -13.28 -47.17 0.50
CA PRO A 934 -11.86 -46.86 0.25
C PRO A 934 -10.95 -48.10 0.13
N THR A 935 -11.38 -49.26 0.63
CA THR A 935 -10.65 -50.54 0.52
C THR A 935 -11.02 -51.35 -0.73
N ASN A 936 -12.11 -51.01 -1.43
CA ASN A 936 -12.62 -51.75 -2.59
C ASN A 936 -12.25 -51.05 -3.91
N VAL A 937 -10.98 -51.18 -4.32
CA VAL A 937 -10.47 -50.59 -5.57
C VAL A 937 -11.17 -51.13 -6.81
N ALA A 938 -11.67 -52.38 -6.77
CA ALA A 938 -12.39 -52.98 -7.89
C ALA A 938 -13.66 -52.19 -8.27
N LYS A 939 -14.20 -51.40 -7.32
CA LYS A 939 -15.30 -50.47 -7.58
C LYS A 939 -14.89 -49.32 -8.50
N CYS A 940 -13.62 -48.89 -8.52
CA CYS A 940 -13.13 -47.90 -9.48
C CYS A 940 -13.21 -48.38 -10.94
N ASP A 941 -13.18 -49.70 -11.16
CA ASP A 941 -13.27 -50.31 -12.50
C ASP A 941 -14.71 -50.73 -12.84
N LYS A 942 -15.59 -50.83 -11.83
CA LYS A 942 -16.98 -51.31 -11.94
C LYS A 942 -17.97 -50.29 -11.38
N LEU A 943 -17.85 -49.03 -11.80
CA LEU A 943 -18.84 -48.02 -11.41
C LEU A 943 -20.18 -48.32 -12.13
N PRO A 944 -21.33 -48.19 -11.46
CA PRO A 944 -22.62 -48.69 -11.98
C PRO A 944 -23.03 -48.03 -13.29
N SER A 945 -22.75 -46.74 -13.41
CA SER A 945 -23.01 -45.96 -14.62
C SER A 945 -21.76 -45.88 -15.52
N PRO A 946 -21.90 -45.77 -16.85
CA PRO A 946 -20.80 -45.46 -17.79
C PRO A 946 -20.45 -43.97 -17.79
N ILE A 947 -19.24 -43.59 -18.23
CA ILE A 947 -18.74 -42.19 -18.20
C ILE A 947 -19.72 -41.20 -18.88
N TRP A 948 -20.35 -41.62 -19.97
CA TRP A 948 -21.28 -40.83 -20.78
C TRP A 948 -22.72 -40.80 -20.24
N HIS A 949 -22.99 -41.39 -19.06
CA HIS A 949 -24.33 -41.33 -18.47
C HIS A 949 -24.75 -39.87 -18.23
N PRO A 950 -25.93 -39.42 -18.70
CA PRO A 950 -26.29 -38.00 -18.71
C PRO A 950 -26.55 -37.43 -17.31
N MET A 951 -26.90 -38.28 -16.34
CA MET A 951 -27.19 -37.87 -14.96
C MET A 951 -26.68 -38.91 -13.96
N PRO A 952 -25.35 -39.05 -13.75
CA PRO A 952 -24.84 -39.91 -12.69
C PRO A 952 -25.27 -39.35 -11.33
N SER A 953 -25.41 -40.22 -10.32
CA SER A 953 -25.64 -39.74 -8.96
C SER A 953 -24.44 -38.92 -8.45
N ILE A 954 -24.68 -38.04 -7.47
CA ILE A 954 -23.60 -37.24 -6.84
C ILE A 954 -22.54 -38.17 -6.24
N GLN A 955 -22.96 -39.28 -5.63
CA GLN A 955 -22.05 -40.26 -5.05
C GLN A 955 -21.20 -40.96 -6.11
N GLU A 956 -21.78 -41.39 -7.22
CA GLU A 956 -21.01 -41.96 -8.34
C GLU A 956 -20.04 -40.94 -8.93
N THR A 957 -20.44 -39.66 -9.00
CA THR A 957 -19.56 -38.59 -9.47
C THR A 957 -18.38 -38.39 -8.52
N ALA A 958 -18.63 -38.39 -7.21
CA ALA A 958 -17.59 -38.31 -6.19
C ALA A 958 -16.64 -39.50 -6.25
N ASP A 959 -17.17 -40.73 -6.34
CA ASP A 959 -16.37 -41.96 -6.45
C ASP A 959 -15.55 -41.97 -7.75
N ARG A 960 -16.13 -41.54 -8.88
CA ARG A 960 -15.41 -41.37 -10.16
C ARG A 960 -14.26 -40.39 -10.03
N MET A 961 -14.50 -39.25 -9.38
CA MET A 961 -13.49 -38.23 -9.18
C MET A 961 -12.34 -38.78 -8.33
N ALA A 962 -12.64 -39.44 -7.21
CA ALA A 962 -11.66 -40.03 -6.29
C ALA A 962 -10.86 -41.18 -6.90
N CYS A 963 -11.48 -41.97 -7.78
CA CYS A 963 -10.83 -43.04 -8.53
C CYS A 963 -9.97 -42.53 -9.70
N ASN A 964 -9.97 -41.22 -9.99
CA ASN A 964 -9.27 -40.62 -11.12
C ASN A 964 -8.15 -39.69 -10.62
N VAL A 965 -7.04 -39.64 -11.37
CA VAL A 965 -5.91 -38.73 -11.14
C VAL A 965 -6.30 -37.25 -11.14
N ILE A 966 -7.45 -36.89 -11.72
CA ILE A 966 -8.07 -35.56 -11.61
C ILE A 966 -8.28 -35.15 -10.14
N SER A 967 -8.59 -36.08 -9.23
CA SER A 967 -8.69 -35.75 -7.79
C SER A 967 -7.35 -35.35 -7.17
N LEU A 968 -6.23 -35.90 -7.67
CA LEU A 968 -4.88 -35.54 -7.22
C LEU A 968 -4.49 -34.17 -7.76
N ARG A 969 -4.78 -33.92 -9.06
CA ARG A 969 -4.67 -32.59 -9.66
C ARG A 969 -5.48 -31.56 -8.88
N ALA A 970 -6.73 -31.87 -8.50
CA ALA A 970 -7.61 -30.95 -7.79
C ALA A 970 -7.04 -30.45 -6.46
N LYS A 971 -6.25 -31.29 -5.77
CA LYS A 971 -5.56 -30.98 -4.50
C LYS A 971 -4.25 -30.20 -4.67
N ALA A 972 -3.84 -29.92 -5.91
CA ALA A 972 -2.49 -29.50 -6.25
C ALA A 972 -2.42 -28.09 -6.84
N ASP A 973 -3.03 -27.10 -6.20
CA ASP A 973 -2.69 -25.69 -6.44
C ASP A 973 -1.42 -25.40 -5.61
N PRO A 974 -0.28 -24.98 -6.21
CA PRO A 974 -0.05 -24.33 -7.50
C PRO A 974 0.48 -25.21 -8.66
N PHE A 975 0.55 -26.53 -8.52
CA PHE A 975 0.98 -27.42 -9.63
C PHE A 975 0.03 -27.43 -10.85
N LYS A 976 -1.14 -26.79 -10.74
CA LYS A 976 -2.05 -26.48 -11.86
C LYS A 976 -1.56 -25.31 -12.72
N TRP A 977 -0.59 -24.52 -12.27
CA TRP A 977 -0.04 -23.39 -13.02
C TRP A 977 0.72 -23.85 -14.25
N THR A 978 0.82 -22.96 -15.24
CA THR A 978 1.46 -23.29 -16.53
C THR A 978 2.97 -23.07 -16.57
N ALA A 979 3.50 -22.37 -15.57
CA ALA A 979 4.90 -22.04 -15.37
C ALA A 979 5.21 -21.95 -13.87
N VAL A 980 6.49 -21.96 -13.53
CA VAL A 980 6.97 -21.72 -12.16
C VAL A 980 7.01 -20.22 -11.87
N ASP A 981 7.26 -19.35 -12.87
CA ASP A 981 6.82 -17.95 -12.81
C ASP A 981 5.33 -17.97 -12.47
N PRO A 982 4.95 -17.50 -11.28
CA PRO A 982 3.60 -17.72 -10.79
C PRO A 982 2.58 -17.20 -11.78
N ASP A 983 1.54 -17.97 -12.07
CA ASP A 983 0.34 -17.41 -12.69
C ASP A 983 -0.33 -16.46 -11.68
N CYS A 984 -0.16 -16.68 -10.37
CA CYS A 984 -0.68 -15.84 -9.30
C CYS A 984 0.42 -15.38 -8.34
N GLY A 985 0.54 -14.07 -8.13
CA GLY A 985 1.56 -13.52 -7.25
C GLY A 985 1.28 -12.08 -6.85
N ILE A 986 2.09 -11.59 -5.91
CA ILE A 986 2.12 -10.17 -5.55
C ILE A 986 3.05 -9.48 -6.54
N PRO A 987 2.63 -8.42 -7.24
CA PRO A 987 3.51 -7.69 -8.14
C PRO A 987 4.75 -7.14 -7.39
N PRO A 988 5.94 -7.15 -7.99
CA PRO A 988 7.13 -6.55 -7.37
C PRO A 988 6.88 -5.07 -7.02
N GLY A 989 7.17 -4.67 -5.78
CA GLY A 989 6.95 -3.30 -5.30
C GLY A 989 5.49 -2.91 -5.06
N ALA A 990 4.53 -3.83 -5.22
CA ALA A 990 3.15 -3.56 -4.84
C ALA A 990 3.02 -3.54 -3.31
N THR A 991 2.36 -2.51 -2.79
CA THR A 991 1.92 -2.43 -1.39
C THR A 991 0.81 -3.42 -1.04
N GLN A 992 0.27 -4.11 -2.05
CA GLN A 992 -0.81 -5.08 -1.92
C GLN A 992 -0.28 -6.42 -1.43
N THR A 993 -0.97 -7.01 -0.46
CA THR A 993 -0.65 -8.33 0.10
C THR A 993 -1.48 -9.46 -0.52
N VAL A 994 -2.49 -9.13 -1.34
CA VAL A 994 -3.34 -10.10 -2.03
C VAL A 994 -2.66 -10.54 -3.33
N PRO A 995 -2.51 -11.86 -3.57
CA PRO A 995 -2.04 -12.36 -4.84
C PRO A 995 -2.99 -11.94 -5.96
N THR A 996 -2.43 -11.44 -7.05
CA THR A 996 -3.16 -11.18 -8.29
C THR A 996 -2.79 -12.25 -9.30
N CYS A 997 -3.74 -12.70 -10.12
CA CYS A 997 -3.53 -13.77 -11.09
C CYS A 997 -3.48 -13.25 -12.53
N LYS A 998 -2.44 -13.61 -13.26
CA LYS A 998 -2.41 -13.67 -14.72
C LYS A 998 -3.38 -14.76 -15.16
N ARG A 999 -4.55 -14.38 -15.67
CA ARG A 999 -5.44 -15.32 -16.38
C ARG A 999 -4.96 -15.46 -17.83
N ARG A 1000 -3.70 -15.86 -18.03
CA ARG A 1000 -3.11 -16.08 -19.36
C ARG A 1000 -2.53 -17.49 -19.43
N ILE A 1001 -2.86 -18.23 -20.48
CA ILE A 1001 -2.26 -19.53 -20.77
C ILE A 1001 -0.92 -19.28 -21.48
N TYR A 1002 0.17 -19.20 -20.72
CA TYR A 1002 1.52 -18.98 -21.26
C TYR A 1002 2.05 -20.20 -22.00
N HIS A 1003 1.75 -21.39 -21.51
CA HIS A 1003 2.20 -22.63 -22.13
C HIS A 1003 1.04 -23.61 -22.26
N TYR A 1004 0.96 -24.31 -23.39
CA TYR A 1004 -0.07 -25.30 -23.64
C TYR A 1004 0.46 -26.51 -24.39
N TYR A 1005 -0.19 -27.65 -24.19
CA TYR A 1005 0.00 -28.83 -25.01
C TYR A 1005 -0.99 -28.81 -26.17
N VAL A 1006 -0.50 -29.08 -27.37
CA VAL A 1006 -1.35 -29.34 -28.54
C VAL A 1006 -1.34 -30.83 -28.82
N VAL A 1007 -2.43 -31.47 -28.44
CA VAL A 1007 -2.66 -32.91 -28.64
C VAL A 1007 -3.55 -33.09 -29.86
N GLU A 1008 -3.04 -33.82 -30.85
CA GLU A 1008 -3.83 -34.24 -32.00
C GLU A 1008 -4.73 -35.41 -31.57
N GLN A 1009 -6.05 -35.19 -31.62
CA GLN A 1009 -7.06 -36.18 -31.25
C GLN A 1009 -7.39 -37.10 -32.41
N ALA A 1010 -7.46 -36.53 -33.62
CA ALA A 1010 -7.72 -37.26 -34.84
C ALA A 1010 -7.13 -36.50 -36.03
N ARG A 1011 -6.65 -37.25 -37.02
CA ARG A 1011 -6.27 -36.73 -38.34
C ARG A 1011 -7.12 -37.43 -39.38
N GLU A 1012 -7.89 -36.66 -40.12
CA GLU A 1012 -8.79 -37.09 -41.17
C GLU A 1012 -8.30 -36.48 -42.49
N GLY A 1013 -7.85 -37.27 -43.46
CA GLY A 1013 -7.38 -36.70 -44.71
C GLY A 1013 -7.00 -37.69 -45.80
N ALA A 1014 -7.50 -37.37 -46.98
CA ALA A 1014 -7.43 -38.08 -48.27
C ALA A 1014 -7.88 -39.56 -48.23
N GLY A 1015 -9.20 -39.74 -48.25
CA GLY A 1015 -9.83 -40.94 -48.81
C GLY A 1015 -9.36 -41.15 -50.25
N ILE A 1016 -8.92 -42.37 -50.52
CA ILE A 1016 -9.13 -43.06 -51.79
C ILE A 1016 -9.70 -44.41 -51.39
#